data_AF-A0A940U6H5-F1
#
_entry.id   AF-A0A940U6H5-F1
#
_cell.length_a   1.000
_cell.length_b   1.000
_cell.length_c   1.000
_cell.angle_alpha   90.00
_cell.angle_beta   90.00
_cell.angle_gamma   90.00
#
_symmetry.space_group_name_H-M   'P 1'
#
loop_
_entity.id
_entity.type
_entity.pdbx_description
1 polymer ?
#
loop_
_entity_poly.entity_id
_entity_poly.type
_entity_poly.pdbx_seq_one_letter_code
_entity_poly.pdbx_strand_id
1 'polypeptide(L)'
;MTNHWVDLKNADVIMIDGSNAAENHPAAMTWINKAKDERNARLIVVDPRFTRSASQADLYVPLRSGTDIAFFGGMMKYLIDKDLYHKEYVLHYTNAATLIDPGFKGPADLDGLFSGFADEDGDGFGVYDRGTWKYQTDAAGNPLRDETLQNPNCVFQVLKRHYARYTPEKVSRITGCPQDKLEAAYKMFGSTGAPEKTGTILYAMGQTQHTVGSQNVRCMAMIQLLLGNLGRPGGGVNALRGESNVQGSTDQGVLAHLVTGYLGIPTAGNNPTLAAYIEKETPKTSYWANKPKFLVSMLKAWWGEHATTANQFAYDYLPKVESPAHHYWISLFQDMYAGKIQGLWLMGQNPAVSGPNSRLEREALKKLKWMVCQELVDTETCSFWRAPGVKPADIQTEVFILPAADAMEKAGSIVTSGRLIQWRPKVAEAPGEALPDHQILNLIALKLKELYTSDPGPFPDPILHLNWNYGKELDVERVAREMNGYALDDIKDAKGEILVKKGETLKTFAVLQDNGTTACGVWIYGGYFALADDGTGTMMPATKRRGQKDPGGLGMYPFWAFSWPANRRIIYNRASADPNGKPWAEDKKLIWWDEAQKKWVGYDVPDFVATKAPTDPGGKDPFIMRVDGKGGLFAPLNEGPFPEHYEPVETPVEKNPFSSRLHNPVVKIWKTDAGKSIGDNWGKHKEFPIVATTYRVVEHWQAGGMSRWLEWLTECQPEMFIEMSKELA
;
A
#
# COMPACT_ATOMS: atom_id res chain seq x y z
N MET A 1 5.71 0.83 3.56
CA MET A 1 6.65 0.49 4.64
C MET A 1 6.00 0.72 5.98
N THR A 2 6.23 -0.20 6.92
CA THR A 2 5.96 0.04 8.34
C THR A 2 7.04 0.93 8.97
N ASN A 3 8.27 0.86 8.47
CA ASN A 3 9.42 1.65 8.92
C ASN A 3 9.80 2.66 7.82
N HIS A 4 11.07 3.03 7.70
CA HIS A 4 11.59 3.96 6.69
C HIS A 4 13.03 3.62 6.27
N TRP A 5 13.55 4.30 5.24
CA TRP A 5 14.84 4.00 4.61
C TRP A 5 16.03 3.96 5.57
N VAL A 6 16.20 5.01 6.39
CA VAL A 6 17.34 5.09 7.33
C VAL A 6 17.32 3.96 8.36
N ASP A 7 16.13 3.53 8.79
CA ASP A 7 15.98 2.51 9.84
C ASP A 7 16.52 1.13 9.41
N LEU A 8 16.70 0.89 8.11
CA LEU A 8 17.35 -0.33 7.60
C LEU A 8 18.74 -0.55 8.21
N LYS A 9 19.45 0.53 8.58
CA LYS A 9 20.76 0.46 9.24
C LYS A 9 20.73 -0.29 10.58
N ASN A 10 19.56 -0.38 11.21
CA ASN A 10 19.39 -0.96 12.54
C ASN A 10 19.09 -2.46 12.50
N ALA A 11 18.93 -3.07 11.32
CA ALA A 11 18.58 -4.48 11.16
C ALA A 11 19.75 -5.42 11.48
N ASP A 12 19.46 -6.64 11.93
CA ASP A 12 20.48 -7.70 12.08
C ASP A 12 20.40 -8.73 10.94
N VAL A 13 19.21 -8.88 10.33
CA VAL A 13 19.03 -9.64 9.08
C VAL A 13 18.10 -8.87 8.14
N ILE A 14 18.52 -8.74 6.88
CA ILE A 14 17.75 -8.07 5.83
C ILE A 14 17.43 -9.13 4.78
N MET A 15 16.15 -9.30 4.47
CA MET A 15 15.69 -10.17 3.38
C MET A 15 15.11 -9.31 2.28
N ILE A 16 15.72 -9.36 1.10
CA ILE A 16 15.14 -8.82 -0.13
C ILE A 16 14.43 -9.98 -0.82
N ASP A 17 13.11 -9.88 -0.93
CA ASP A 17 12.28 -10.91 -1.58
C ASP A 17 11.22 -10.24 -2.46
N GLY A 18 11.17 -10.62 -3.74
CA GLY A 18 10.36 -9.96 -4.77
C GLY A 18 10.68 -8.46 -4.92
N SER A 19 11.95 -8.12 -4.80
CA SER A 19 12.53 -6.81 -5.06
C SER A 19 13.98 -6.95 -5.53
N ASN A 20 14.47 -5.95 -6.25
CA ASN A 20 15.88 -5.80 -6.60
C ASN A 20 16.31 -4.41 -6.16
N ALA A 21 16.50 -4.23 -4.85
CA ALA A 21 16.67 -2.91 -4.25
C ALA A 21 17.94 -2.19 -4.74
N ALA A 22 18.98 -2.92 -5.16
CA ALA A 22 20.19 -2.33 -5.71
C ALA A 22 19.95 -1.65 -7.07
N GLU A 23 18.89 -2.00 -7.78
CA GLU A 23 18.53 -1.39 -9.07
C GLU A 23 17.32 -0.48 -8.97
N ASN A 24 16.28 -0.91 -8.25
CA ASN A 24 15.01 -0.19 -8.18
C ASN A 24 14.97 0.87 -7.08
N HIS A 25 15.86 0.74 -6.08
CA HIS A 25 15.96 1.65 -4.94
C HIS A 25 17.43 1.83 -4.51
N PRO A 26 18.36 2.16 -5.42
CA PRO A 26 19.80 2.06 -5.17
C PRO A 26 20.27 2.83 -3.93
N ALA A 27 19.65 3.97 -3.63
CA ALA A 27 19.93 4.76 -2.42
C ALA A 27 19.64 4.01 -1.10
N ALA A 28 18.78 2.98 -1.12
CA ALA A 28 18.55 2.12 0.03
C ALA A 28 19.77 1.24 0.36
N MET A 29 20.62 0.93 -0.62
CA MET A 29 21.84 0.14 -0.40
C MET A 29 22.80 0.81 0.56
N THR A 30 22.80 2.14 0.64
CA THR A 30 23.56 2.90 1.66
C THR A 30 23.24 2.42 3.07
N TRP A 31 21.95 2.25 3.39
CA TRP A 31 21.51 1.86 4.74
C TRP A 31 21.65 0.36 4.98
N ILE A 32 21.49 -0.46 3.94
CA ILE A 32 21.75 -1.90 3.99
C ILE A 32 23.25 -2.14 4.27
N ASN A 33 24.14 -1.46 3.55
CA ASN A 33 25.58 -1.59 3.77
C ASN A 33 25.99 -1.07 5.14
N LYS A 34 25.40 0.05 5.61
CA LYS A 34 25.62 0.52 6.98
C LYS A 34 25.22 -0.52 8.04
N ALA A 35 24.13 -1.26 7.83
CA ALA A 35 23.76 -2.37 8.72
C ALA A 35 24.83 -3.50 8.70
N LYS A 36 25.33 -3.85 7.51
CA LYS A 36 26.39 -4.86 7.36
C LYS A 36 27.68 -4.41 8.05
N ASP A 37 28.12 -3.18 7.80
CA ASP A 37 29.42 -2.67 8.25
C ASP A 37 29.44 -2.36 9.75
N GLU A 38 28.36 -1.78 10.29
CA GLU A 38 28.32 -1.29 11.68
C GLU A 38 27.67 -2.28 12.65
N ARG A 39 26.81 -3.19 12.16
CA ARG A 39 26.07 -4.15 12.99
C ARG A 39 26.28 -5.61 12.59
N ASN A 40 27.14 -5.88 11.61
CA ASN A 40 27.36 -7.23 11.07
C ASN A 40 26.06 -7.89 10.59
N ALA A 41 25.14 -7.07 10.05
CA ALA A 41 23.88 -7.57 9.53
C ALA A 41 24.10 -8.53 8.35
N ARG A 42 23.20 -9.50 8.19
CA ARG A 42 23.24 -10.48 7.08
C ARG A 42 22.21 -10.12 6.02
N LEU A 43 22.60 -10.18 4.74
CA LEU A 43 21.73 -9.93 3.61
C LEU A 43 21.33 -11.23 2.89
N ILE A 44 20.04 -11.53 2.86
CA ILE A 44 19.44 -12.61 2.08
C ILE A 44 18.77 -12.00 0.85
N VAL A 45 19.01 -12.55 -0.33
CA VAL A 45 18.29 -12.20 -1.57
C VAL A 45 17.58 -13.44 -2.09
N VAL A 46 16.28 -13.31 -2.27
CA VAL A 46 15.34 -14.35 -2.69
C VAL A 46 14.75 -13.90 -4.03
N ASP A 47 15.25 -14.45 -5.14
CA ASP A 47 14.92 -13.99 -6.50
C ASP A 47 15.15 -15.10 -7.55
N PRO A 48 14.30 -15.27 -8.58
CA PRO A 48 14.55 -16.19 -9.70
C PRO A 48 15.85 -15.92 -10.46
N ARG A 49 16.39 -14.70 -10.38
CA ARG A 49 17.60 -14.27 -11.09
C ARG A 49 18.72 -13.92 -10.11
N PHE A 50 19.95 -14.06 -10.57
CA PHE A 50 21.10 -13.49 -9.86
C PHE A 50 21.25 -12.01 -10.21
N THR A 51 20.61 -11.14 -9.44
CA THR A 51 20.54 -9.69 -9.68
C THR A 51 21.75 -8.91 -9.11
N ARG A 52 21.82 -7.59 -9.37
CA ARG A 52 22.81 -6.72 -8.69
C ARG A 52 22.61 -6.73 -7.17
N SER A 53 21.38 -6.87 -6.67
CA SER A 53 21.14 -7.14 -5.23
C SER A 53 21.74 -8.47 -4.79
N ALA A 54 21.53 -9.56 -5.55
CA ALA A 54 22.08 -10.87 -5.22
C ALA A 54 23.62 -10.88 -5.18
N SER A 55 24.27 -10.06 -6.02
CA SER A 55 25.74 -9.90 -6.00
C SER A 55 26.30 -9.38 -4.68
N GLN A 56 25.49 -8.68 -3.88
CA GLN A 56 25.87 -8.12 -2.58
C GLN A 56 25.40 -8.98 -1.40
N ALA A 57 24.67 -10.07 -1.68
CA ALA A 57 24.03 -10.90 -0.68
C ALA A 57 25.03 -11.82 0.02
N ASP A 58 24.80 -12.04 1.31
CA ASP A 58 25.43 -13.10 2.07
C ASP A 58 24.86 -14.49 1.74
N LEU A 59 23.58 -14.52 1.33
CA LEU A 59 22.90 -15.73 0.87
C LEU A 59 21.97 -15.40 -0.29
N TYR A 60 22.23 -15.99 -1.45
CA TYR A 60 21.32 -15.99 -2.59
C TYR A 60 20.48 -17.28 -2.65
N VAL A 61 19.16 -17.10 -2.65
CA VAL A 61 18.14 -18.15 -2.66
C VAL A 61 17.36 -18.07 -3.98
N PRO A 62 17.63 -18.95 -4.95
CA PRO A 62 16.86 -19.00 -6.18
C PRO A 62 15.46 -19.61 -5.92
N LEU A 63 14.43 -19.08 -6.55
CA LEU A 63 13.11 -19.74 -6.65
C LEU A 63 12.44 -19.44 -7.98
N ARG A 64 11.50 -20.28 -8.38
CA ARG A 64 10.65 -20.07 -9.55
C ARG A 64 9.61 -18.98 -9.27
N SER A 65 9.42 -18.05 -10.22
CA SER A 65 8.38 -17.03 -10.15
C SER A 65 7.00 -17.63 -9.82
N GLY A 66 6.28 -17.03 -8.86
CA GLY A 66 4.94 -17.47 -8.46
C GLY A 66 4.91 -18.56 -7.37
N THR A 67 6.04 -18.85 -6.72
CA THR A 67 6.14 -19.91 -5.70
C THR A 67 6.48 -19.40 -4.30
N ASP A 68 6.38 -18.09 -4.09
CA ASP A 68 6.75 -17.39 -2.87
C ASP A 68 5.95 -17.87 -1.64
N ILE A 69 4.65 -18.14 -1.79
CA ILE A 69 3.83 -18.73 -0.70
C ILE A 69 4.40 -20.08 -0.26
N ALA A 70 4.92 -20.90 -1.17
CA ALA A 70 5.54 -22.17 -0.80
C ALA A 70 6.82 -21.94 0.02
N PHE A 71 7.66 -21.00 -0.40
CA PHE A 71 8.86 -20.59 0.34
C PHE A 71 8.52 -20.09 1.74
N PHE A 72 7.58 -19.16 1.88
CA PHE A 72 7.19 -18.63 3.18
C PHE A 72 6.41 -19.63 4.04
N GLY A 73 5.59 -20.50 3.44
CA GLY A 73 4.89 -21.55 4.15
C GLY A 73 5.85 -22.57 4.76
N GLY A 74 6.92 -22.92 4.02
CA GLY A 74 8.04 -23.70 4.55
C GLY A 74 8.76 -22.99 5.70
N MET A 75 8.96 -21.68 5.59
CA MET A 75 9.55 -20.88 6.67
C MET A 75 8.67 -20.87 7.92
N MET A 76 7.35 -20.63 7.79
CA MET A 76 6.42 -20.64 8.93
C MET A 76 6.45 -21.99 9.64
N LYS A 77 6.40 -23.09 8.88
CA LYS A 77 6.56 -24.44 9.43
C LYS A 77 7.87 -24.58 10.19
N TYR A 78 9.00 -24.18 9.59
CA TYR A 78 10.32 -24.28 10.20
C TYR A 78 10.41 -23.49 11.51
N LEU A 79 9.93 -22.24 11.53
CA LEU A 79 9.95 -21.38 12.71
C LEU A 79 9.13 -21.97 13.87
N ILE A 80 7.96 -22.54 13.58
CA ILE A 80 7.09 -23.17 14.58
C ILE A 80 7.71 -24.48 15.09
N ASP A 81 8.18 -25.35 14.19
CA ASP A 81 8.73 -26.67 14.56
C ASP A 81 10.06 -26.56 15.33
N LYS A 82 10.84 -25.50 15.08
CA LYS A 82 12.11 -25.22 15.76
C LYS A 82 11.98 -24.25 16.93
N ASP A 83 10.76 -23.79 17.23
CA ASP A 83 10.48 -22.90 18.35
C ASP A 83 11.28 -21.57 18.29
N LEU A 84 11.46 -21.05 17.07
CA LEU A 84 12.25 -19.83 16.78
C LEU A 84 11.42 -18.55 16.78
N TYR A 85 10.11 -18.63 17.02
CA TYR A 85 9.22 -17.47 17.05
C TYR A 85 9.29 -16.74 18.41
N HIS A 86 9.04 -15.43 18.41
CA HIS A 86 9.05 -14.61 19.61
C HIS A 86 7.78 -14.85 20.44
N LYS A 87 7.82 -15.83 21.34
CA LYS A 87 6.65 -16.31 22.11
C LYS A 87 5.82 -15.21 22.77
N GLU A 88 6.45 -14.32 23.53
CA GLU A 88 5.74 -13.27 24.27
C GLU A 88 5.07 -12.24 23.33
N TYR A 89 5.76 -11.81 22.28
CA TYR A 89 5.19 -10.96 21.24
C TYR A 89 4.00 -11.63 20.56
N VAL A 90 4.15 -12.89 20.14
CA VAL A 90 3.10 -13.67 19.47
C VAL A 90 1.87 -13.77 20.37
N LEU A 91 2.04 -14.12 21.64
CA LEU A 91 0.94 -14.28 22.58
C LEU A 91 0.16 -12.97 22.79
N HIS A 92 0.88 -11.88 23.07
CA HIS A 92 0.25 -10.65 23.52
C HIS A 92 -0.13 -9.68 22.41
N TYR A 93 0.62 -9.62 21.30
CA TYR A 93 0.43 -8.62 20.26
C TYR A 93 -0.22 -9.14 18.99
N THR A 94 -0.40 -10.46 18.87
CA THR A 94 -1.09 -11.06 17.74
C THR A 94 -2.42 -11.69 18.18
N ASN A 95 -3.20 -12.12 17.20
CA ASN A 95 -4.42 -12.88 17.44
C ASN A 95 -4.17 -14.39 17.66
N ALA A 96 -2.92 -14.83 17.89
CA ALA A 96 -2.54 -16.24 18.08
C ALA A 96 -3.41 -17.01 19.09
N ALA A 97 -3.73 -16.39 20.23
CA ALA A 97 -4.54 -17.01 21.29
C ALA A 97 -6.05 -16.98 21.00
N THR A 98 -6.51 -16.18 20.04
CA THR A 98 -7.94 -16.01 19.77
C THR A 98 -8.53 -17.29 19.18
N LEU A 99 -9.72 -17.69 19.62
CA LEU A 99 -10.41 -18.89 19.15
C LEU A 99 -11.22 -18.60 17.88
N ILE A 100 -11.03 -19.43 16.85
CA ILE A 100 -11.75 -19.40 15.57
C ILE A 100 -13.01 -20.27 15.67
N ASP A 101 -14.06 -19.91 14.93
CA ASP A 101 -15.27 -20.72 14.77
C ASP A 101 -14.93 -22.20 14.50
N PRO A 102 -15.47 -23.17 15.28
CA PRO A 102 -15.17 -24.59 15.08
C PRO A 102 -15.61 -25.17 13.72
N GLY A 103 -16.51 -24.49 13.00
CA GLY A 103 -16.92 -24.84 11.64
C GLY A 103 -15.91 -24.42 10.57
N PHE A 104 -14.88 -23.65 10.93
CA PHE A 104 -13.80 -23.30 10.01
C PHE A 104 -13.05 -24.56 9.55
N LYS A 105 -12.92 -24.71 8.23
CA LYS A 105 -12.09 -25.75 7.60
C LYS A 105 -11.11 -25.10 6.64
N GLY A 106 -9.86 -25.54 6.67
CA GLY A 106 -8.80 -25.00 5.82
C GLY A 106 -8.44 -25.91 4.64
N PRO A 107 -7.47 -25.48 3.80
CA PRO A 107 -6.97 -26.24 2.67
C PRO A 107 -6.45 -27.64 2.97
N ALA A 108 -6.02 -27.90 4.21
CA ALA A 108 -5.66 -29.25 4.65
C ALA A 108 -6.88 -30.18 4.79
N ASP A 109 -8.04 -29.63 5.12
CA ASP A 109 -9.29 -30.35 5.36
C ASP A 109 -10.16 -30.44 4.10
N LEU A 110 -10.04 -29.47 3.20
CA LEU A 110 -10.88 -29.31 2.00
C LEU A 110 -10.05 -29.22 0.69
N ASP A 111 -8.89 -29.87 0.68
CA ASP A 111 -8.04 -30.04 -0.51
C ASP A 111 -7.83 -28.76 -1.32
N GLY A 112 -7.16 -27.78 -0.71
CA GLY A 112 -6.86 -26.51 -1.37
C GLY A 112 -8.01 -25.51 -1.35
N LEU A 113 -9.09 -25.76 -0.61
CA LEU A 113 -10.17 -24.79 -0.41
C LEU A 113 -10.36 -24.45 1.07
N PHE A 114 -11.03 -23.35 1.34
CA PHE A 114 -11.52 -23.01 2.68
C PHE A 114 -13.01 -23.37 2.81
N SER A 115 -13.55 -23.38 4.03
CA SER A 115 -14.99 -23.52 4.24
C SER A 115 -15.76 -22.36 3.58
N GLY A 116 -16.83 -22.68 2.84
CA GLY A 116 -17.72 -21.72 2.21
C GLY A 116 -17.50 -21.45 0.71
N PHE A 117 -16.64 -22.23 0.04
CA PHE A 117 -16.44 -22.07 -1.41
C PHE A 117 -17.69 -22.46 -2.21
N ALA A 118 -18.06 -21.62 -3.18
CA ALA A 118 -19.06 -21.91 -4.18
C ALA A 118 -18.52 -21.56 -5.58
N ASP A 119 -18.58 -22.53 -6.49
CA ASP A 119 -18.29 -22.40 -7.92
C ASP A 119 -19.64 -22.37 -8.65
N GLU A 120 -20.10 -21.17 -8.99
CA GLU A 120 -21.44 -20.97 -9.56
C GLU A 120 -21.49 -21.36 -11.04
N ASP A 121 -20.39 -21.17 -11.77
CA ASP A 121 -20.31 -21.36 -13.22
C ASP A 121 -19.78 -22.76 -13.60
N GLY A 122 -19.27 -23.53 -12.64
CA GLY A 122 -18.69 -24.86 -12.83
C GLY A 122 -17.35 -24.86 -13.56
N ASP A 123 -16.69 -23.69 -13.66
CA ASP A 123 -15.41 -23.52 -14.37
C ASP A 123 -14.19 -23.55 -13.45
N GLY A 124 -14.40 -23.87 -12.16
CA GLY A 124 -13.36 -24.03 -11.14
C GLY A 124 -13.03 -22.74 -10.38
N PHE A 125 -13.65 -21.61 -10.74
CA PHE A 125 -13.51 -20.32 -10.08
C PHE A 125 -14.82 -19.90 -9.41
N GLY A 126 -14.73 -19.13 -8.33
CA GLY A 126 -15.91 -18.83 -7.53
C GLY A 126 -15.70 -17.80 -6.44
N VAL A 127 -16.54 -17.86 -5.43
CA VAL A 127 -16.52 -16.96 -4.27
C VAL A 127 -16.62 -17.76 -2.97
N TYR A 128 -16.21 -17.14 -1.87
CA TYR A 128 -16.34 -17.72 -0.53
C TYR A 128 -17.42 -17.00 0.27
N ASP A 129 -18.34 -17.77 0.85
CA ASP A 129 -19.04 -17.36 2.07
C ASP A 129 -18.07 -17.45 3.26
N ARG A 130 -17.82 -16.30 3.90
CA ARG A 130 -16.86 -16.16 5.00
C ARG A 130 -17.50 -16.35 6.37
N GLY A 131 -18.72 -16.89 6.46
CA GLY A 131 -19.49 -17.01 7.71
C GLY A 131 -18.81 -17.82 8.82
N THR A 132 -17.89 -18.72 8.46
CA THR A 132 -17.04 -19.50 9.39
C THR A 132 -15.68 -18.86 9.66
N TRP A 133 -15.31 -17.78 8.97
CA TRP A 133 -14.00 -17.14 9.10
C TRP A 133 -14.02 -16.04 10.15
N LYS A 134 -14.60 -16.35 11.30
CA LYS A 134 -14.82 -15.42 12.41
C LYS A 134 -14.27 -15.99 13.70
N TYR A 135 -14.09 -15.12 14.69
CA TYR A 135 -13.75 -15.55 16.04
C TYR A 135 -15.00 -16.02 16.78
N GLN A 136 -14.79 -16.94 17.71
CA GLN A 136 -15.77 -17.20 18.77
C GLN A 136 -15.81 -15.97 19.69
N THR A 137 -17.00 -15.59 20.13
CA THR A 137 -17.18 -14.45 21.04
C THR A 137 -17.97 -14.83 22.28
N ASP A 138 -17.74 -14.12 23.38
CA ASP A 138 -18.61 -14.15 24.55
C ASP A 138 -19.96 -13.45 24.28
N ALA A 139 -20.83 -13.41 25.30
CA ALA A 139 -22.14 -12.75 25.21
C ALA A 139 -22.05 -11.22 24.99
N ALA A 140 -20.92 -10.59 25.29
CA ALA A 140 -20.67 -9.17 25.05
C ALA A 140 -20.02 -8.92 23.68
N GLY A 141 -19.74 -9.97 22.90
CA GLY A 141 -19.11 -9.86 21.59
C GLY A 141 -17.58 -9.79 21.64
N ASN A 142 -16.94 -10.02 22.79
CA ASN A 142 -15.48 -10.04 22.89
C ASN A 142 -14.93 -11.38 22.38
N PRO A 143 -13.84 -11.40 21.58
CA PRO A 143 -13.24 -12.64 21.13
C PRO A 143 -12.74 -13.52 22.28
N LEU A 144 -13.12 -14.81 22.28
CA LEU A 144 -12.60 -15.80 23.22
C LEU A 144 -11.13 -16.10 22.93
N ARG A 145 -10.33 -16.34 23.98
CA ARG A 145 -8.89 -16.56 23.89
C ARG A 145 -8.43 -17.71 24.78
N ASP A 146 -7.43 -18.44 24.32
CA ASP A 146 -6.65 -19.40 25.09
C ASP A 146 -5.18 -18.97 25.13
N GLU A 147 -4.77 -18.36 26.25
CA GLU A 147 -3.41 -17.86 26.44
C GLU A 147 -2.36 -18.98 26.56
N THR A 148 -2.77 -20.26 26.72
CA THR A 148 -1.84 -21.41 26.69
C THR A 148 -1.45 -21.81 25.27
N LEU A 149 -2.17 -21.29 24.26
CA LEU A 149 -2.04 -21.64 22.85
C LEU A 149 -2.22 -23.14 22.55
N GLN A 150 -2.94 -23.90 23.38
CA GLN A 150 -3.13 -25.34 23.22
C GLN A 150 -4.48 -25.72 22.63
N ASN A 151 -5.48 -24.85 22.73
CA ASN A 151 -6.81 -25.10 22.19
C ASN A 151 -6.73 -25.34 20.68
N PRO A 152 -7.30 -26.43 20.14
CA PRO A 152 -7.18 -26.78 18.72
C PRO A 152 -7.77 -25.75 17.76
N ASN A 153 -8.64 -24.86 18.27
CA ASN A 153 -9.28 -23.78 17.52
C ASN A 153 -8.62 -22.42 17.78
N CYS A 154 -7.58 -22.30 18.59
CA CYS A 154 -6.84 -21.04 18.64
C CYS A 154 -6.08 -20.82 17.33
N VAL A 155 -5.94 -19.57 16.90
CA VAL A 155 -5.27 -19.18 15.64
C VAL A 155 -3.91 -19.86 15.50
N PHE A 156 -3.13 -19.97 16.59
CA PHE A 156 -1.81 -20.61 16.56
C PHE A 156 -1.86 -22.10 16.18
N GLN A 157 -2.80 -22.87 16.74
CA GLN A 157 -2.92 -24.29 16.41
C GLN A 157 -3.47 -24.52 15.00
N VAL A 158 -4.40 -23.66 14.55
CA VAL A 158 -4.91 -23.71 13.17
C VAL A 158 -3.80 -23.35 12.17
N LEU A 159 -2.99 -22.33 12.46
CA LEU A 159 -1.82 -21.95 11.68
C LEU A 159 -0.83 -23.12 11.55
N LYS A 160 -0.50 -23.77 12.67
CA LYS A 160 0.39 -24.94 12.70
C LYS A 160 -0.14 -26.08 11.84
N ARG A 161 -1.44 -26.38 11.92
CA ARG A 161 -2.10 -27.40 11.09
C ARG A 161 -2.06 -27.05 9.60
N HIS A 162 -2.34 -25.79 9.25
CA HIS A 162 -2.35 -25.32 7.86
C HIS A 162 -1.01 -25.51 7.16
N TYR A 163 0.08 -25.09 7.80
CA TYR A 163 1.42 -25.12 7.23
C TYR A 163 2.17 -26.45 7.43
N ALA A 164 1.60 -27.42 8.15
CA ALA A 164 2.21 -28.75 8.33
C ALA A 164 2.54 -29.45 6.99
N ARG A 165 1.76 -29.16 5.93
CA ARG A 165 1.94 -29.71 4.57
C ARG A 165 3.17 -29.17 3.82
N TYR A 166 3.76 -28.05 4.26
CA TYR A 166 4.84 -27.35 3.55
C TYR A 166 6.22 -27.92 3.92
N THR A 167 6.43 -29.21 3.67
CA THR A 167 7.70 -29.88 4.00
C THR A 167 8.85 -29.36 3.11
N PRO A 168 10.12 -29.41 3.58
CA PRO A 168 11.27 -28.98 2.79
C PRO A 168 11.34 -29.62 1.41
N GLU A 169 10.99 -30.91 1.29
CA GLU A 169 10.92 -31.63 0.02
C GLU A 169 9.89 -31.02 -0.94
N LYS A 170 8.64 -30.79 -0.48
CA LYS A 170 7.59 -30.23 -1.33
C LYS A 170 7.89 -28.79 -1.73
N VAL A 171 8.42 -28.00 -0.80
CA VAL A 171 8.83 -26.61 -1.06
C VAL A 171 9.97 -26.58 -2.06
N SER A 172 11.01 -27.39 -1.87
CA SER A 172 12.12 -27.49 -2.82
C SER A 172 11.65 -27.91 -4.20
N ARG A 173 10.77 -28.91 -4.29
CA ARG A 173 10.22 -29.39 -5.56
C ARG A 173 9.46 -28.32 -6.34
N ILE A 174 8.63 -27.51 -5.69
CA ILE A 174 7.79 -26.53 -6.39
C ILE A 174 8.54 -25.23 -6.70
N THR A 175 9.41 -24.80 -5.78
CA THR A 175 10.20 -23.57 -5.92
C THR A 175 11.43 -23.78 -6.80
N GLY A 176 11.93 -25.01 -6.91
CA GLY A 176 13.24 -25.29 -7.51
C GLY A 176 14.43 -24.92 -6.61
N CYS A 177 14.19 -24.42 -5.39
CA CYS A 177 15.24 -24.05 -4.44
C CYS A 177 15.81 -25.31 -3.76
N PRO A 178 17.13 -25.50 -3.72
CA PRO A 178 17.76 -26.58 -2.94
C PRO A 178 17.38 -26.55 -1.45
N GLN A 179 17.14 -27.72 -0.84
CA GLN A 179 16.68 -27.83 0.55
C GLN A 179 17.66 -27.21 1.56
N ASP A 180 18.96 -27.35 1.32
CA ASP A 180 20.02 -26.75 2.15
C ASP A 180 19.99 -25.22 2.11
N LYS A 181 19.70 -24.62 0.95
CA LYS A 181 19.49 -23.18 0.82
C LYS A 181 18.20 -22.71 1.51
N LEU A 182 17.12 -23.47 1.42
CA LEU A 182 15.89 -23.20 2.17
C LEU A 182 16.18 -23.18 3.68
N GLU A 183 16.82 -24.23 4.19
CA GLU A 183 17.18 -24.32 5.61
C GLU A 183 18.11 -23.18 6.05
N ALA A 184 19.12 -22.85 5.23
CA ALA A 184 20.02 -21.74 5.51
C ALA A 184 19.27 -20.40 5.62
N ALA A 185 18.35 -20.11 4.70
CA ALA A 185 17.54 -18.91 4.72
C ALA A 185 16.60 -18.86 5.93
N TYR A 186 15.91 -19.98 6.21
CA TYR A 186 14.96 -20.08 7.33
C TYR A 186 15.66 -19.96 8.68
N LYS A 187 16.83 -20.58 8.85
CA LYS A 187 17.64 -20.46 10.05
C LYS A 187 18.19 -19.05 10.23
N MET A 188 18.71 -18.44 9.16
CA MET A 188 19.29 -17.11 9.21
C MET A 188 18.22 -16.07 9.57
N PHE A 189 17.11 -16.04 8.84
CA PHE A 189 16.03 -15.09 9.13
C PHE A 189 15.31 -15.41 10.44
N GLY A 190 15.10 -16.69 10.76
CA GLY A 190 14.50 -17.13 12.01
C GLY A 190 15.30 -16.75 13.26
N SER A 191 16.60 -16.50 13.13
CA SER A 191 17.42 -16.01 14.25
C SER A 191 16.96 -14.66 14.82
N THR A 192 16.15 -13.90 14.07
CA THR A 192 15.61 -12.61 14.52
C THR A 192 14.37 -12.73 15.39
N GLY A 193 13.89 -13.95 15.67
CA GLY A 193 12.84 -14.17 16.67
C GLY A 193 13.33 -13.93 18.11
N ALA A 194 14.64 -13.80 18.30
CA ALA A 194 15.23 -13.40 19.57
C ALA A 194 14.87 -11.95 19.92
N PRO A 195 14.47 -11.62 21.17
CA PRO A 195 14.03 -10.27 21.56
C PRO A 195 15.06 -9.16 21.37
N GLU A 196 16.35 -9.49 21.28
CA GLU A 196 17.44 -8.55 21.02
C GLU A 196 17.74 -8.31 19.55
N LYS A 197 17.18 -9.14 18.66
CA LYS A 197 17.40 -9.05 17.22
C LYS A 197 16.17 -8.54 16.48
N THR A 198 16.39 -7.97 15.30
CA THR A 198 15.35 -7.61 14.35
C THR A 198 15.72 -8.01 12.93
N GLY A 199 14.72 -8.54 12.24
CA GLY A 199 14.77 -8.85 10.81
C GLY A 199 13.83 -7.94 10.03
N THR A 200 14.23 -7.52 8.84
CA THR A 200 13.37 -6.73 7.95
C THR A 200 13.22 -7.39 6.59
N ILE A 201 11.99 -7.35 6.04
CA ILE A 201 11.69 -7.85 4.70
C ILE A 201 11.45 -6.65 3.78
N LEU A 202 12.22 -6.57 2.70
CA LEU A 202 12.13 -5.58 1.65
C LEU A 202 11.53 -6.24 0.41
N TYR A 203 10.36 -5.76 0.00
CA TYR A 203 9.67 -6.28 -1.18
C TYR A 203 9.07 -5.13 -1.99
N ALA A 204 8.82 -5.37 -3.28
CA ALA A 204 8.14 -4.44 -4.16
C ALA A 204 7.16 -5.20 -5.06
N MET A 205 7.28 -5.03 -6.38
CA MET A 205 6.33 -5.57 -7.34
C MET A 205 6.45 -7.09 -7.54
N GLY A 206 7.63 -7.67 -7.29
CA GLY A 206 7.86 -9.11 -7.44
C GLY A 206 6.97 -9.95 -6.53
N GLN A 207 6.45 -9.39 -5.43
CA GLN A 207 5.49 -10.06 -4.56
C GLN A 207 4.01 -9.72 -4.86
N THR A 208 3.72 -8.64 -5.60
CA THR A 208 2.35 -8.11 -5.72
C THR A 208 1.71 -8.29 -7.09
N GLN A 209 2.49 -8.51 -8.15
CA GLN A 209 1.96 -8.73 -9.51
C GLN A 209 1.61 -10.20 -9.78
N HIS A 210 0.79 -10.78 -8.90
CA HIS A 210 0.34 -12.17 -8.99
C HIS A 210 -1.15 -12.26 -8.69
N THR A 211 -1.81 -13.32 -9.15
CA THR A 211 -3.20 -13.65 -8.76
C THR A 211 -3.32 -13.96 -7.27
N VAL A 212 -2.20 -14.21 -6.57
CA VAL A 212 -2.12 -14.41 -5.12
C VAL A 212 -1.27 -13.34 -4.42
N GLY A 213 -1.02 -12.19 -5.06
CA GLY A 213 -0.07 -11.18 -4.55
C GLY A 213 -0.41 -10.63 -3.16
N SER A 214 -1.70 -10.47 -2.84
CA SER A 214 -2.14 -10.09 -1.49
C SER A 214 -1.74 -11.14 -0.45
N GLN A 215 -1.78 -12.42 -0.80
CA GLN A 215 -1.41 -13.53 0.07
C GLN A 215 0.11 -13.66 0.24
N ASN A 216 0.91 -13.35 -0.79
CA ASN A 216 2.36 -13.18 -0.66
C ASN A 216 2.71 -12.13 0.40
N VAL A 217 2.03 -10.97 0.35
CA VAL A 217 2.22 -9.91 1.36
C VAL A 217 1.79 -10.35 2.75
N ARG A 218 0.70 -11.12 2.85
CA ARG A 218 0.26 -11.72 4.12
C ARG A 218 1.31 -12.69 4.68
N CYS A 219 1.96 -13.50 3.86
CA CYS A 219 3.06 -14.36 4.28
C CYS A 219 4.18 -13.57 4.97
N MET A 220 4.67 -12.51 4.32
CA MET A 220 5.73 -11.66 4.88
C MET A 220 5.29 -11.00 6.20
N ALA A 221 4.06 -10.49 6.27
CA ALA A 221 3.52 -9.92 7.50
C ALA A 221 3.42 -10.96 8.63
N MET A 222 2.96 -12.18 8.33
CA MET A 222 2.85 -13.26 9.31
C MET A 222 4.21 -13.72 9.84
N ILE A 223 5.23 -13.84 8.98
CA ILE A 223 6.60 -14.12 9.40
C ILE A 223 7.11 -13.04 10.35
N GLN A 224 6.91 -11.75 10.01
CA GLN A 224 7.34 -10.65 10.86
C GLN A 224 6.57 -10.56 12.20
N LEU A 225 5.31 -10.98 12.24
CA LEU A 225 4.54 -11.13 13.48
C LEU A 225 5.06 -12.30 14.34
N LEU A 226 5.35 -13.46 13.73
CA LEU A 226 5.90 -14.62 14.41
C LEU A 226 7.27 -14.30 15.02
N LEU A 227 8.13 -13.59 14.30
CA LEU A 227 9.45 -13.19 14.77
C LEU A 227 9.44 -11.95 15.68
N GLY A 228 8.28 -11.33 15.91
CA GLY A 228 8.18 -10.12 16.73
C GLY A 228 8.99 -8.95 16.19
N ASN A 229 9.06 -8.81 14.87
CA ASN A 229 9.84 -7.78 14.17
C ASN A 229 9.05 -6.50 13.85
N LEU A 230 7.71 -6.55 13.88
CA LEU A 230 6.88 -5.39 13.55
C LEU A 230 6.88 -4.34 14.67
N GLY A 231 7.01 -3.06 14.28
CA GLY A 231 7.05 -1.92 15.21
C GLY A 231 8.43 -1.65 15.84
N ARG A 232 9.47 -2.40 15.48
CA ARG A 232 10.81 -2.30 16.07
C ARG A 232 11.83 -1.70 15.09
N PRO A 233 12.86 -0.98 15.58
CA PRO A 233 13.97 -0.50 14.74
C PRO A 233 14.70 -1.65 14.03
N GLY A 234 15.00 -1.47 12.75
CA GLY A 234 15.63 -2.51 11.90
C GLY A 234 14.70 -3.67 11.55
N GLY A 235 13.42 -3.57 11.92
CA GLY A 235 12.43 -4.62 11.73
C GLY A 235 11.46 -4.32 10.58
N GLY A 236 10.22 -4.75 10.79
CA GLY A 236 9.08 -4.33 9.99
C GLY A 236 8.98 -4.94 8.58
N VAL A 237 7.92 -4.56 7.89
CA VAL A 237 7.64 -4.94 6.51
C VAL A 237 7.86 -3.70 5.65
N ASN A 238 9.01 -3.66 4.98
CA ASN A 238 9.41 -2.54 4.13
C ASN A 238 8.95 -2.78 2.69
N ALA A 239 7.64 -2.61 2.49
CA ALA A 239 7.04 -2.51 1.16
C ALA A 239 7.59 -1.26 0.44
N LEU A 240 8.53 -1.46 -0.48
CA LEU A 240 9.23 -0.41 -1.23
C LEU A 240 8.31 0.11 -2.33
N ARG A 241 7.89 1.37 -2.20
CA ARG A 241 7.02 2.02 -3.18
C ARG A 241 7.82 2.34 -4.44
N GLY A 242 7.16 2.24 -5.60
CA GLY A 242 7.76 2.49 -6.92
C GLY A 242 7.94 3.98 -7.19
N GLU A 243 6.90 4.64 -7.71
CA GLU A 243 6.96 6.07 -8.05
C GLU A 243 7.26 6.97 -6.86
N SER A 244 7.91 8.10 -7.16
CA SER A 244 8.30 9.12 -6.18
C SER A 244 7.15 9.54 -5.26
N ASN A 245 5.92 9.54 -5.78
CA ASN A 245 4.71 9.94 -5.07
C ASN A 245 3.55 8.92 -5.19
N VAL A 246 3.81 7.63 -5.46
CA VAL A 246 2.72 6.62 -5.47
C VAL A 246 2.05 6.51 -4.09
N GLN A 247 2.82 6.71 -3.01
CA GLN A 247 2.25 6.79 -1.68
C GLN A 247 1.28 7.96 -1.57
N GLY A 248 1.69 9.17 -1.98
CA GLY A 248 0.86 10.37 -1.89
C GLY A 248 -0.38 10.33 -2.79
N SER A 249 -0.28 9.81 -4.01
CA SER A 249 -1.44 9.63 -4.90
C SER A 249 -2.44 8.59 -4.36
N THR A 250 -1.93 7.52 -3.73
CA THR A 250 -2.79 6.58 -2.96
C THR A 250 -3.45 7.28 -1.78
N ASP A 251 -2.69 8.11 -1.03
CA ASP A 251 -3.20 8.90 0.09
C ASP A 251 -4.29 9.91 -0.36
N GLN A 252 -4.20 10.41 -1.60
CA GLN A 252 -5.21 11.28 -2.23
C GLN A 252 -6.44 10.51 -2.76
N GLY A 253 -6.43 9.17 -2.74
CA GLY A 253 -7.55 8.37 -3.26
C GLY A 253 -7.62 8.35 -4.79
N VAL A 254 -6.50 8.45 -5.51
CA VAL A 254 -6.46 8.30 -6.97
C VAL A 254 -6.57 6.82 -7.37
N LEU A 255 -7.61 6.16 -6.87
CA LEU A 255 -7.95 4.75 -7.05
C LEU A 255 -9.47 4.58 -6.98
N ALA A 256 -10.01 3.70 -7.81
CA ALA A 256 -11.46 3.51 -7.99
C ALA A 256 -12.29 3.22 -6.73
N HIS A 257 -11.68 2.75 -5.65
CA HIS A 257 -12.37 2.32 -4.42
C HIS A 257 -12.17 3.28 -3.24
N LEU A 258 -11.44 4.38 -3.43
CA LEU A 258 -11.09 5.30 -2.36
C LEU A 258 -11.50 6.73 -2.68
N VAL A 259 -11.74 7.50 -1.63
CA VAL A 259 -11.53 8.95 -1.61
C VAL A 259 -10.31 9.26 -0.73
N THR A 260 -10.04 10.53 -0.44
CA THR A 260 -8.82 10.93 0.28
C THR A 260 -8.71 10.29 1.66
N GLY A 261 -7.47 10.03 2.10
CA GLY A 261 -7.18 9.50 3.43
C GLY A 261 -7.71 8.07 3.67
N TYR A 262 -7.79 7.24 2.62
CA TYR A 262 -8.23 5.83 2.72
C TYR A 262 -9.68 5.64 3.16
N LEU A 263 -10.54 6.65 2.98
CA LEU A 263 -11.97 6.47 3.11
C LEU A 263 -12.48 5.72 1.87
N GLY A 264 -13.37 4.74 2.04
CA GLY A 264 -13.96 4.02 0.91
C GLY A 264 -14.90 4.93 0.12
N ILE A 265 -14.86 4.85 -1.21
CA ILE A 265 -15.86 5.50 -2.08
C ILE A 265 -17.26 4.97 -1.72
N PRO A 266 -18.28 5.82 -1.63
CA PRO A 266 -19.63 5.34 -1.36
C PRO A 266 -20.18 4.53 -2.53
N THR A 267 -20.96 3.49 -2.21
CA THR A 267 -21.67 2.69 -3.22
C THR A 267 -23.17 2.95 -3.18
N ALA A 268 -23.82 2.92 -4.34
CA ALA A 268 -25.24 3.25 -4.44
C ALA A 268 -26.13 2.29 -3.60
N GLY A 269 -25.78 1.00 -3.57
CA GLY A 269 -26.56 -0.01 -2.84
C GLY A 269 -26.36 0.02 -1.32
N ASN A 270 -25.14 0.30 -0.85
CA ASN A 270 -24.83 0.19 0.59
C ASN A 270 -24.76 1.52 1.31
N ASN A 271 -24.52 2.62 0.59
CA ASN A 271 -24.26 3.93 1.17
C ASN A 271 -25.12 5.02 0.47
N PRO A 272 -26.45 4.88 0.43
CA PRO A 272 -27.31 5.86 -0.24
C PRO A 272 -27.33 7.23 0.45
N THR A 273 -27.03 7.27 1.76
CA THR A 273 -27.02 8.49 2.59
C THR A 273 -25.76 8.54 3.45
N LEU A 274 -25.43 9.72 3.98
CA LEU A 274 -24.28 9.89 4.88
C LEU A 274 -24.46 9.02 6.14
N ALA A 275 -25.66 8.96 6.69
CA ALA A 275 -25.98 8.15 7.85
C ALA A 275 -25.76 6.65 7.58
N ALA A 276 -26.22 6.14 6.43
CA ALA A 276 -26.01 4.75 6.03
C ALA A 276 -24.54 4.42 5.81
N TYR A 277 -23.75 5.35 5.23
CA TYR A 277 -22.30 5.20 5.14
C TYR A 277 -21.67 5.10 6.53
N ILE A 278 -22.00 6.02 7.43
CA ILE A 278 -21.43 6.05 8.78
C ILE A 278 -21.76 4.76 9.53
N GLU A 279 -23.02 4.33 9.52
CA GLU A 279 -23.48 3.12 10.22
C GLU A 279 -22.77 1.87 9.71
N LYS A 280 -22.67 1.72 8.39
CA LYS A 280 -22.10 0.51 7.78
C LYS A 280 -20.57 0.47 7.82
N GLU A 281 -19.94 1.60 7.50
CA GLU A 281 -18.49 1.64 7.25
C GLU A 281 -17.69 1.97 8.50
N THR A 282 -18.31 2.44 9.59
CA THR A 282 -17.58 2.82 10.81
C THR A 282 -17.50 1.64 11.79
N PRO A 283 -16.31 1.09 12.06
CA PRO A 283 -16.17 0.06 13.09
C PRO A 283 -16.43 0.66 14.49
N LYS A 284 -16.98 -0.16 15.39
CA LYS A 284 -17.32 0.27 16.76
C LYS A 284 -16.10 0.59 17.64
N THR A 285 -14.96 -0.04 17.36
CA THR A 285 -13.69 0.13 18.07
C THR A 285 -12.57 0.48 17.08
N SER A 286 -11.32 0.53 17.55
CA SER A 286 -10.14 1.02 16.82
C SER A 286 -10.18 2.53 16.55
N TYR A 287 -9.10 3.05 15.96
CA TYR A 287 -9.04 4.47 15.59
C TYR A 287 -10.02 4.84 14.46
N TRP A 288 -10.43 3.85 13.64
CA TRP A 288 -11.43 4.03 12.58
C TRP A 288 -12.83 4.38 13.09
N ALA A 289 -13.11 4.24 14.39
CA ALA A 289 -14.33 4.77 15.00
C ALA A 289 -14.49 6.30 14.80
N ASN A 290 -13.41 7.00 14.46
CA ASN A 290 -13.41 8.44 14.12
C ASN A 290 -13.75 8.73 12.64
N LYS A 291 -14.06 7.71 11.83
CA LYS A 291 -14.41 7.87 10.40
C LYS A 291 -15.43 8.99 10.11
N PRO A 292 -16.49 9.20 10.91
CA PRO A 292 -17.44 10.30 10.67
C PRO A 292 -16.77 11.68 10.66
N LYS A 293 -15.81 11.91 11.56
CA LYS A 293 -15.06 13.17 11.65
C LYS A 293 -14.26 13.39 10.37
N PHE A 294 -13.56 12.34 9.90
CA PHE A 294 -12.73 12.42 8.70
C PHE A 294 -13.57 12.72 7.46
N LEU A 295 -14.69 12.01 7.29
CA LEU A 295 -15.58 12.18 6.15
C LEU A 295 -16.21 13.59 6.15
N VAL A 296 -16.81 14.02 7.26
CA VAL A 296 -17.44 15.35 7.32
C VAL A 296 -16.41 16.47 7.09
N SER A 297 -15.22 16.37 7.69
CA SER A 297 -14.16 17.37 7.44
C SER A 297 -13.72 17.43 5.98
N MET A 298 -13.67 16.29 5.27
CA MET A 298 -13.37 16.25 3.83
C MET A 298 -14.48 16.93 3.03
N LEU A 299 -15.75 16.60 3.30
CA LEU A 299 -16.90 17.23 2.66
C LEU A 299 -16.91 18.76 2.87
N LYS A 300 -16.59 19.21 4.09
CA LYS A 300 -16.42 20.63 4.42
C LYS A 300 -15.26 21.29 3.68
N ALA A 301 -14.15 20.59 3.44
CA ALA A 301 -13.04 21.11 2.64
C ALA A 301 -13.46 21.31 1.19
N TRP A 302 -14.14 20.32 0.59
CA TRP A 302 -14.48 20.33 -0.82
C TRP A 302 -15.65 21.24 -1.17
N TRP A 303 -16.64 21.40 -0.31
CA TRP A 303 -17.85 22.19 -0.63
C TRP A 303 -18.13 23.35 0.33
N GLY A 304 -17.22 23.61 1.28
CA GLY A 304 -17.23 24.83 2.08
C GLY A 304 -18.58 25.11 2.74
N GLU A 305 -19.14 26.29 2.48
CA GLU A 305 -20.44 26.72 3.02
C GLU A 305 -21.64 25.91 2.50
N HIS A 306 -21.52 25.29 1.32
CA HIS A 306 -22.58 24.46 0.74
C HIS A 306 -22.70 23.08 1.42
N ALA A 307 -21.67 22.62 2.12
CA ALA A 307 -21.73 21.43 2.96
C ALA A 307 -22.34 21.78 4.33
N THR A 308 -23.66 21.63 4.46
CA THR A 308 -24.43 21.97 5.67
C THR A 308 -25.02 20.71 6.32
N THR A 309 -25.43 20.77 7.59
CA THR A 309 -26.14 19.65 8.21
C THR A 309 -27.45 19.30 7.48
N ALA A 310 -28.16 20.30 6.96
CA ALA A 310 -29.45 20.13 6.28
C ALA A 310 -29.37 19.30 4.99
N ASN A 311 -28.24 19.34 4.28
CA ASN A 311 -28.01 18.55 3.06
C ASN A 311 -26.95 17.45 3.26
N GLN A 312 -26.81 16.94 4.50
CA GLN A 312 -25.85 15.89 4.83
C GLN A 312 -24.41 16.23 4.40
N PHE A 313 -24.02 17.48 4.60
CA PHE A 313 -22.72 18.02 4.21
C PHE A 313 -22.40 17.86 2.71
N ALA A 314 -23.41 17.99 1.84
CA ALA A 314 -23.27 17.80 0.40
C ALA A 314 -22.77 16.39 0.01
N TYR A 315 -23.02 15.38 0.84
CA TYR A 315 -22.66 13.99 0.56
C TYR A 315 -23.19 13.47 -0.78
N ASP A 316 -24.35 13.97 -1.22
CA ASP A 316 -24.94 13.59 -2.50
C ASP A 316 -24.22 14.15 -3.74
N TYR A 317 -23.23 15.03 -3.55
CA TYR A 317 -22.32 15.45 -4.62
C TYR A 317 -21.23 14.41 -4.91
N LEU A 318 -20.96 13.48 -3.99
CA LEU A 318 -20.04 12.37 -4.26
C LEU A 318 -20.66 11.38 -5.25
N PRO A 319 -19.92 10.94 -6.28
CA PRO A 319 -20.38 9.85 -7.13
C PRO A 319 -20.48 8.57 -6.29
N LYS A 320 -21.57 7.82 -6.51
CA LYS A 320 -21.82 6.53 -5.86
C LYS A 320 -21.75 5.44 -6.93
N VAL A 321 -20.71 4.61 -6.88
CA VAL A 321 -20.52 3.51 -7.85
C VAL A 321 -21.38 2.31 -7.48
N GLU A 322 -21.73 1.46 -8.43
CA GLU A 322 -22.39 0.18 -8.13
C GLU A 322 -21.42 -0.79 -7.45
N SER A 323 -20.17 -0.82 -7.94
CA SER A 323 -19.09 -1.62 -7.38
C SER A 323 -17.75 -1.04 -7.80
N PRO A 324 -16.85 -0.70 -6.86
CA PRO A 324 -15.50 -0.25 -7.21
C PRO A 324 -14.71 -1.29 -8.02
N ALA A 325 -15.06 -2.58 -7.89
CA ALA A 325 -14.42 -3.68 -8.60
C ALA A 325 -14.51 -3.57 -10.12
N HIS A 326 -15.50 -2.83 -10.65
CA HIS A 326 -15.71 -2.66 -12.09
C HIS A 326 -14.91 -1.51 -12.70
N HIS A 327 -14.19 -0.72 -11.90
CA HIS A 327 -13.49 0.49 -12.37
C HIS A 327 -11.97 0.45 -12.16
N TYR A 328 -11.40 -0.72 -11.90
CA TYR A 328 -9.95 -0.89 -11.84
C TYR A 328 -9.32 -0.91 -13.23
N TRP A 329 -7.99 -0.78 -13.30
CA TRP A 329 -7.24 -0.65 -14.55
C TRP A 329 -7.64 -1.65 -15.65
N ILE A 330 -7.66 -2.96 -15.33
CA ILE A 330 -7.99 -3.97 -16.34
C ILE A 330 -9.44 -3.77 -16.82
N SER A 331 -10.42 -3.64 -15.92
CA SER A 331 -11.82 -3.46 -16.32
C SER A 331 -12.07 -2.14 -17.07
N LEU A 332 -11.35 -1.06 -16.72
CA LEU A 332 -11.36 0.21 -17.44
C LEU A 332 -10.99 0.01 -18.92
N PHE A 333 -9.91 -0.71 -19.21
CA PHE A 333 -9.50 -0.99 -20.58
C PHE A 333 -10.41 -1.99 -21.29
N GLN A 334 -11.02 -2.93 -20.56
CA GLN A 334 -12.05 -3.81 -21.12
C GLN A 334 -13.29 -3.02 -21.56
N ASP A 335 -13.76 -2.08 -20.74
CA ASP A 335 -14.91 -1.23 -21.07
C ASP A 335 -14.58 -0.21 -22.18
N MET A 336 -13.36 0.31 -22.21
CA MET A 336 -12.86 1.14 -23.31
C MET A 336 -12.81 0.34 -24.62
N TYR A 337 -12.27 -0.88 -24.59
CA TYR A 337 -12.26 -1.77 -25.74
C TYR A 337 -13.68 -2.17 -26.17
N ALA A 338 -14.64 -2.26 -25.25
CA ALA A 338 -16.05 -2.46 -25.56
C ALA A 338 -16.77 -1.20 -26.09
N GLY A 339 -16.09 -0.05 -26.18
CA GLY A 339 -16.67 1.20 -26.67
C GLY A 339 -17.61 1.91 -25.67
N LYS A 340 -17.58 1.52 -24.39
CA LYS A 340 -18.42 2.13 -23.35
C LYS A 340 -17.85 3.46 -22.84
N ILE A 341 -16.53 3.63 -22.96
CA ILE A 341 -15.82 4.85 -22.55
C ILE A 341 -15.58 5.71 -23.78
N GLN A 342 -16.05 6.96 -23.74
CA GLN A 342 -15.93 7.90 -24.87
C GLN A 342 -14.68 8.77 -24.81
N GLY A 343 -14.18 9.03 -23.61
CA GLY A 343 -13.07 9.96 -23.37
C GLY A 343 -12.14 9.46 -22.29
N LEU A 344 -10.86 9.78 -22.42
CA LEU A 344 -9.83 9.46 -21.44
C LEU A 344 -9.00 10.70 -21.15
N TRP A 345 -8.81 11.01 -19.87
CA TRP A 345 -7.76 11.93 -19.46
C TRP A 345 -6.65 11.12 -18.82
N LEU A 346 -5.48 11.21 -19.43
CA LEU A 346 -4.28 10.51 -19.01
C LEU A 346 -3.23 11.52 -18.53
N MET A 347 -2.77 11.35 -17.30
CA MET A 347 -1.83 12.25 -16.64
C MET A 347 -0.60 11.47 -16.17
N GLY A 348 0.54 11.65 -16.85
CA GLY A 348 1.83 11.02 -16.51
C GLY A 348 1.81 9.48 -16.52
N GLN A 349 1.13 8.86 -17.49
CA GLN A 349 1.05 7.40 -17.63
C GLN A 349 1.21 6.96 -19.10
N ASN A 350 1.65 5.72 -19.34
CA ASN A 350 1.88 5.21 -20.70
C ASN A 350 1.33 3.79 -20.92
N PRO A 351 -0.02 3.60 -20.89
CA PRO A 351 -0.71 2.31 -21.05
C PRO A 351 -0.34 1.56 -22.33
N ALA A 352 -0.06 2.28 -23.43
CA ALA A 352 0.35 1.66 -24.69
C ALA A 352 1.64 0.81 -24.57
N VAL A 353 2.39 0.96 -23.47
CA VAL A 353 3.56 0.15 -23.12
C VAL A 353 3.36 -0.60 -21.80
N SER A 354 2.86 0.07 -20.76
CA SER A 354 2.81 -0.49 -19.40
C SER A 354 1.63 -1.43 -19.12
N GLY A 355 0.63 -1.46 -20.01
CA GLY A 355 -0.53 -2.34 -19.89
C GLY A 355 -0.18 -3.82 -19.96
N PRO A 356 -0.85 -4.70 -19.18
CA PRO A 356 -0.57 -6.15 -19.20
C PRO A 356 -0.80 -6.80 -20.57
N ASN A 357 -1.70 -6.26 -21.38
CA ASN A 357 -1.91 -6.65 -22.77
C ASN A 357 -1.87 -5.40 -23.65
N SER A 358 -0.66 -4.92 -23.96
CA SER A 358 -0.45 -3.68 -24.72
C SER A 358 -1.11 -3.68 -26.09
N ARG A 359 -1.35 -4.85 -26.71
CA ARG A 359 -2.10 -4.97 -27.97
C ARG A 359 -3.56 -4.60 -27.76
N LEU A 360 -4.22 -5.16 -26.75
CA LEU A 360 -5.60 -4.84 -26.42
C LEU A 360 -5.75 -3.37 -26.01
N GLU A 361 -4.86 -2.86 -25.16
CA GLU A 361 -4.95 -1.46 -24.71
C GLU A 361 -4.77 -0.47 -25.86
N ARG A 362 -3.87 -0.75 -26.83
CA ARG A 362 -3.73 0.08 -28.04
C ARG A 362 -4.98 0.06 -28.91
N GLU A 363 -5.65 -1.08 -29.06
CA GLU A 363 -6.93 -1.13 -29.78
C GLU A 363 -8.05 -0.44 -29.01
N ALA A 364 -8.02 -0.45 -27.68
CA ALA A 364 -8.98 0.26 -26.84
C ALA A 364 -8.87 1.78 -27.05
N LEU A 365 -7.65 2.32 -27.09
CA LEU A 365 -7.40 3.76 -27.31
C LEU A 365 -8.01 4.25 -28.64
N LYS A 366 -7.98 3.44 -29.70
CA LYS A 366 -8.56 3.77 -31.02
C LYS A 366 -10.09 3.92 -31.01
N LYS A 367 -10.77 3.45 -29.96
CA LYS A 367 -12.23 3.50 -29.82
C LYS A 367 -12.72 4.73 -29.06
N LEU A 368 -11.81 5.52 -28.49
CA LEU A 368 -12.14 6.78 -27.84
C LEU A 368 -12.59 7.82 -28.89
N LYS A 369 -13.53 8.70 -28.49
CA LYS A 369 -13.86 9.90 -29.26
C LYS A 369 -12.80 10.98 -29.05
N TRP A 370 -12.33 11.13 -27.82
CA TRP A 370 -11.29 12.10 -27.47
C TRP A 370 -10.36 11.57 -26.39
N MET A 371 -9.14 12.09 -26.34
CA MET A 371 -8.15 11.79 -25.31
C MET A 371 -7.37 13.05 -24.95
N VAL A 372 -7.18 13.30 -23.66
CA VAL A 372 -6.26 14.32 -23.15
C VAL A 372 -5.03 13.62 -22.60
N CYS A 373 -3.85 13.99 -23.09
CA CYS A 373 -2.56 13.54 -22.59
C CYS A 373 -1.85 14.71 -21.93
N GLN A 374 -1.71 14.65 -20.61
CA GLN A 374 -0.92 15.60 -19.84
C GLN A 374 0.42 14.94 -19.49
N GLU A 375 1.48 15.34 -20.22
CA GLU A 375 2.77 14.66 -20.20
C GLU A 375 3.96 15.61 -20.37
N LEU A 376 5.13 15.16 -19.92
CA LEU A 376 6.42 15.85 -20.05
C LEU A 376 6.95 15.81 -21.49
N VAL A 377 6.75 14.68 -22.16
CA VAL A 377 7.29 14.39 -23.50
C VAL A 377 6.28 13.59 -24.33
N ASP A 378 6.50 13.49 -25.64
CA ASP A 378 5.70 12.60 -26.47
C ASP A 378 5.95 11.13 -26.07
N THR A 379 4.88 10.35 -25.97
CA THR A 379 4.92 8.93 -25.57
C THR A 379 4.15 8.07 -26.56
N GLU A 380 4.33 6.76 -26.49
CA GLU A 380 3.58 5.82 -27.33
C GLU A 380 2.07 5.92 -27.14
N THR A 381 1.61 6.36 -25.96
CA THR A 381 0.19 6.60 -25.71
C THR A 381 -0.27 7.90 -26.36
N CYS A 382 0.48 9.01 -26.23
CA CYS A 382 0.16 10.27 -26.91
C CYS A 382 0.08 10.11 -28.44
N SER A 383 0.94 9.24 -28.98
CA SER A 383 1.12 9.02 -30.41
C SER A 383 0.57 7.67 -30.91
N PHE A 384 -0.35 7.03 -30.18
CA PHE A 384 -0.84 5.68 -30.51
C PHE A 384 -1.45 5.57 -31.93
N TRP A 385 -2.06 6.66 -32.41
CA TRP A 385 -2.74 6.78 -33.70
C TRP A 385 -1.79 6.77 -34.91
N ARG A 386 -0.49 6.95 -34.68
CA ARG A 386 0.59 6.87 -35.68
C ARG A 386 1.65 5.81 -35.35
N ALA A 387 1.32 4.84 -34.50
CA ALA A 387 2.21 3.73 -34.20
C ALA A 387 2.58 2.93 -35.47
N PRO A 388 3.72 2.22 -35.51
CA PRO A 388 4.10 1.40 -36.66
C PRO A 388 2.99 0.42 -37.07
N GLY A 389 2.63 0.44 -38.36
CA GLY A 389 1.56 -0.39 -38.91
C GLY A 389 0.13 0.15 -38.73
N VAL A 390 -0.05 1.31 -38.07
CA VAL A 390 -1.35 1.99 -37.95
C VAL A 390 -1.47 3.05 -39.05
N LYS A 391 -2.65 3.13 -39.69
CA LYS A 391 -2.99 4.18 -40.66
C LYS A 391 -3.78 5.29 -39.95
N PRO A 392 -3.20 6.50 -39.74
CA PRO A 392 -3.86 7.57 -38.99
C PRO A 392 -5.27 7.94 -39.48
N ALA A 393 -5.51 7.88 -40.79
CA ALA A 393 -6.81 8.22 -41.38
C ALA A 393 -7.96 7.31 -40.93
N ASP A 394 -7.66 6.12 -40.38
CA ASP A 394 -8.66 5.18 -39.89
C ASP A 394 -8.99 5.41 -38.41
N ILE A 395 -8.27 6.31 -37.72
CA ILE A 395 -8.45 6.60 -36.29
C ILE A 395 -9.21 7.92 -36.12
N GLN A 396 -10.34 7.87 -35.41
CA GLN A 396 -11.22 9.03 -35.23
C GLN A 396 -11.05 9.73 -33.88
N THR A 397 -10.15 9.24 -33.02
CA THR A 397 -9.89 9.82 -31.71
C THR A 397 -9.21 11.18 -31.84
N GLU A 398 -9.85 12.22 -31.31
CA GLU A 398 -9.24 13.55 -31.15
C GLU A 398 -8.27 13.53 -29.97
N VAL A 399 -7.01 13.93 -30.18
CA VAL A 399 -5.97 13.89 -29.12
C VAL A 399 -5.49 15.30 -28.79
N PHE A 400 -5.64 15.68 -27.52
CA PHE A 400 -5.09 16.91 -26.95
C PHE A 400 -3.83 16.57 -26.16
N ILE A 401 -2.68 17.13 -26.53
CA ILE A 401 -1.43 16.96 -25.78
C ILE A 401 -1.16 18.26 -25.03
N LEU A 402 -1.17 18.19 -23.70
CA LEU A 402 -0.95 19.30 -22.78
C LEU A 402 0.45 19.14 -22.17
N PRO A 403 1.42 20.00 -22.51
CA PRO A 403 2.78 19.90 -21.99
C PRO A 403 2.81 20.23 -20.50
N ALA A 404 3.18 19.23 -19.68
CA ALA A 404 3.30 19.35 -18.24
C ALA A 404 4.74 19.70 -17.82
N ALA A 405 4.88 20.44 -16.73
CA ALA A 405 6.19 20.79 -16.16
C ALA A 405 6.78 19.62 -15.34
N ASP A 406 8.12 19.49 -15.37
CA ASP A 406 8.88 18.51 -14.59
C ASP A 406 8.77 18.76 -13.07
N ALA A 407 9.19 17.78 -12.27
CA ALA A 407 9.28 17.89 -10.82
C ALA A 407 10.19 19.04 -10.32
N MET A 408 11.20 19.46 -11.08
CA MET A 408 12.08 20.59 -10.73
C MET A 408 11.50 21.97 -11.09
N GLU A 409 10.45 21.98 -11.93
CA GLU A 409 9.86 23.19 -12.51
C GLU A 409 8.61 23.66 -11.76
N LYS A 410 8.25 22.97 -10.67
CA LYS A 410 7.09 23.27 -9.83
C LYS A 410 7.38 23.08 -8.36
N ALA A 411 6.73 23.88 -7.53
CA ALA A 411 6.74 23.71 -6.07
C ALA A 411 5.64 22.74 -5.64
N GLY A 412 5.86 22.04 -4.52
CA GLY A 412 4.86 21.16 -3.93
C GLY A 412 5.47 20.13 -2.99
N SER A 413 4.71 19.10 -2.64
CA SER A 413 5.18 18.02 -1.78
C SER A 413 4.98 16.65 -2.41
N ILE A 414 5.90 15.73 -2.12
CA ILE A 414 5.75 14.31 -2.43
C ILE A 414 5.86 13.47 -1.16
N VAL A 415 5.28 12.27 -1.19
CA VAL A 415 5.34 11.30 -0.08
C VAL A 415 6.18 10.11 -0.48
N THR A 416 7.27 9.91 0.25
CA THR A 416 8.18 8.78 0.02
C THR A 416 7.61 7.47 0.57
N SER A 417 8.28 6.35 0.25
CA SER A 417 7.90 5.02 0.74
C SER A 417 7.81 4.89 2.27
N GLY A 418 8.60 5.68 3.01
CA GLY A 418 8.56 5.75 4.48
C GLY A 418 7.53 6.75 5.03
N ARG A 419 6.52 7.13 4.23
CA ARG A 419 5.45 8.12 4.57
C ARG A 419 5.93 9.55 4.82
N LEU A 420 7.21 9.83 4.56
CA LEU A 420 7.78 11.16 4.70
C LEU A 420 7.28 12.09 3.59
N ILE A 421 6.46 13.08 3.96
CA ILE A 421 5.95 14.16 3.12
C ILE A 421 6.99 15.28 3.09
N GLN A 422 7.63 15.48 1.94
CA GLN A 422 8.73 16.44 1.76
C GLN A 422 8.34 17.54 0.79
N TRP A 423 8.46 18.79 1.23
CA TRP A 423 8.29 19.96 0.37
C TRP A 423 9.50 20.19 -0.53
N ARG A 424 9.25 20.61 -1.77
CA ARG A 424 10.23 20.98 -2.79
C ARG A 424 9.89 22.36 -3.34
N PRO A 425 10.84 23.30 -3.40
CA PRO A 425 10.65 24.55 -4.12
C PRO A 425 10.73 24.31 -5.63
N LYS A 426 10.16 25.23 -6.41
CA LYS A 426 10.48 25.38 -7.83
C LYS A 426 11.94 25.83 -7.96
N VAL A 427 12.73 25.16 -8.81
CA VAL A 427 14.16 25.47 -9.01
C VAL A 427 14.53 25.77 -10.47
N ALA A 428 13.64 25.47 -11.42
CA ALA A 428 13.78 25.80 -12.83
C ALA A 428 12.45 26.33 -13.42
N GLU A 429 12.52 27.02 -14.55
CA GLU A 429 11.34 27.37 -15.36
C GLU A 429 11.01 26.23 -16.33
N ALA A 430 9.73 26.02 -16.58
CA ALA A 430 9.29 24.99 -17.52
C ALA A 430 9.60 25.39 -18.97
N PRO A 431 9.95 24.45 -19.86
CA PRO A 431 10.31 24.76 -21.24
C PRO A 431 9.08 25.17 -22.06
N GLY A 432 9.26 26.14 -22.95
CA GLY A 432 8.21 26.60 -23.86
C GLY A 432 6.98 27.14 -23.11
N GLU A 433 5.82 26.55 -23.36
CA GLU A 433 4.54 26.90 -22.73
C GLU A 433 4.06 25.82 -21.75
N ALA A 434 4.95 24.94 -21.31
CA ALA A 434 4.62 23.90 -20.35
C ALA A 434 4.16 24.50 -19.01
N LEU A 435 3.15 23.88 -18.39
CA LEU A 435 2.58 24.34 -17.13
C LEU A 435 2.66 23.24 -16.07
N PRO A 436 2.80 23.58 -14.77
CA PRO A 436 2.61 22.61 -13.70
C PRO A 436 1.24 21.93 -13.77
N ASP A 437 1.16 20.64 -13.43
CA ASP A 437 -0.09 19.87 -13.51
C ASP A 437 -1.26 20.55 -12.80
N HIS A 438 -1.00 21.11 -11.62
CA HIS A 438 -2.01 21.81 -10.83
C HIS A 438 -2.55 23.06 -11.53
N GLN A 439 -1.73 23.75 -12.32
CA GLN A 439 -2.16 24.95 -13.04
C GLN A 439 -2.99 24.57 -14.28
N ILE A 440 -2.64 23.48 -14.98
CA ILE A 440 -3.48 22.92 -16.05
C ILE A 440 -4.87 22.57 -15.51
N LEU A 441 -4.91 21.82 -14.40
CA LEU A 441 -6.17 21.45 -13.74
C LEU A 441 -6.95 22.68 -13.23
N ASN A 442 -6.25 23.70 -12.73
CA ASN A 442 -6.88 24.94 -12.26
C ASN A 442 -7.61 25.67 -13.40
N LEU A 443 -6.94 25.85 -14.54
CA LEU A 443 -7.53 26.52 -15.71
C LEU A 443 -8.76 25.76 -16.21
N ILE A 444 -8.71 24.42 -16.22
CA ILE A 444 -9.83 23.58 -16.64
C ILE A 444 -10.98 23.66 -15.63
N ALA A 445 -10.71 23.61 -14.33
CA ALA A 445 -11.73 23.77 -13.30
C ALA A 445 -12.44 25.14 -13.38
N LEU A 446 -11.67 26.23 -13.58
CA LEU A 446 -12.22 27.57 -13.76
C LEU A 446 -13.09 27.66 -15.03
N LYS A 447 -12.63 27.06 -16.13
CA LYS A 447 -13.40 27.05 -17.38
C LYS A 447 -14.68 26.23 -17.27
N LEU A 448 -14.64 25.08 -16.59
CA LEU A 448 -15.83 24.28 -16.31
C LEU A 448 -16.84 25.07 -15.49
N LYS A 449 -16.41 25.77 -14.43
CA LYS A 449 -17.30 26.63 -13.65
C LYS A 449 -17.92 27.75 -14.50
N GLU A 450 -17.14 28.40 -15.36
CA GLU A 450 -17.63 29.44 -16.28
C GLU A 450 -18.71 28.89 -17.23
N LEU A 451 -18.46 27.72 -17.83
CA LEU A 451 -19.38 27.06 -18.74
C LEU A 451 -20.67 26.64 -18.04
N TYR A 452 -20.57 25.96 -16.90
CA TYR A 452 -21.74 25.51 -16.13
C TYR A 452 -22.53 26.66 -15.46
N THR A 453 -21.91 27.82 -15.27
CA THR A 453 -22.63 29.04 -14.84
C THR A 453 -23.47 29.60 -15.99
N SER A 454 -22.96 29.52 -17.22
CA SER A 454 -23.61 30.12 -18.40
C SER A 454 -24.65 29.18 -19.03
N ASP A 455 -24.36 27.89 -19.03
CA ASP A 455 -25.22 26.82 -19.55
C ASP A 455 -25.23 25.67 -18.52
N PRO A 456 -26.13 25.72 -17.52
CA PRO A 456 -26.18 24.72 -16.47
C PRO A 456 -26.65 23.39 -17.05
N GLY A 457 -25.68 22.51 -17.35
CA GLY A 457 -25.92 21.14 -17.78
C GLY A 457 -26.52 20.25 -16.66
N PRO A 458 -26.54 18.92 -16.86
CA PRO A 458 -27.06 17.99 -15.86
C PRO A 458 -26.29 18.09 -14.54
N PHE A 459 -27.03 18.26 -13.44
CA PHE A 459 -26.52 18.29 -12.06
C PHE A 459 -25.28 19.20 -11.89
N PRO A 460 -25.44 20.53 -12.05
CA PRO A 460 -24.33 21.48 -12.07
C PRO A 460 -23.73 21.74 -10.68
N ASP A 461 -24.50 21.50 -9.62
CA ASP A 461 -24.18 21.86 -8.24
C ASP A 461 -22.81 21.38 -7.75
N PRO A 462 -22.39 20.10 -7.92
CA PRO A 462 -21.08 19.65 -7.45
C PRO A 462 -19.91 20.43 -8.06
N ILE A 463 -20.07 20.92 -9.29
CA ILE A 463 -19.06 21.71 -10.03
C ILE A 463 -19.08 23.15 -9.53
N LEU A 464 -20.27 23.78 -9.49
CA LEU A 464 -20.40 25.19 -9.11
C LEU A 464 -20.06 25.43 -7.63
N HIS A 465 -20.50 24.53 -6.74
CA HIS A 465 -20.31 24.62 -5.29
C HIS A 465 -18.94 24.12 -4.82
N LEU A 466 -18.12 23.54 -5.70
CA LEU A 466 -16.77 23.11 -5.33
C LEU A 466 -15.97 24.31 -4.80
N ASN A 467 -15.39 24.18 -3.61
CA ASN A 467 -14.58 25.21 -2.97
C ASN A 467 -13.22 25.33 -3.68
N TRP A 468 -13.19 26.04 -4.80
CA TRP A 468 -12.03 26.19 -5.68
C TRP A 468 -11.48 27.62 -5.63
N ASN A 469 -11.01 28.03 -4.46
CA ASN A 469 -10.63 29.42 -4.14
C ASN A 469 -9.10 29.69 -4.22
N TYR A 470 -8.43 28.99 -5.13
CA TYR A 470 -6.96 29.02 -5.26
C TYR A 470 -6.40 30.14 -6.12
N GLY A 471 -7.26 30.90 -6.82
CA GLY A 471 -6.88 32.00 -7.70
C GLY A 471 -6.70 31.58 -9.16
N LYS A 472 -6.44 32.56 -10.03
CA LYS A 472 -6.19 32.33 -11.48
C LYS A 472 -4.86 31.60 -11.70
N GLU A 473 -3.84 32.00 -10.96
CA GLU A 473 -2.61 31.22 -10.77
C GLU A 473 -2.75 30.47 -9.45
N LEU A 474 -2.68 29.13 -9.49
CA LEU A 474 -2.96 28.30 -8.33
C LEU A 474 -1.86 28.46 -7.26
N ASP A 475 -2.26 28.84 -6.05
CA ASP A 475 -1.40 28.84 -4.87
C ASP A 475 -1.33 27.44 -4.24
N VAL A 476 -0.22 26.73 -4.48
CA VAL A 476 -0.01 25.35 -4.00
C VAL A 476 0.02 25.27 -2.47
N GLU A 477 0.38 26.35 -1.77
CA GLU A 477 0.36 26.37 -0.31
C GLU A 477 -1.07 26.46 0.26
N ARG A 478 -2.02 27.04 -0.48
CA ARG A 478 -3.45 26.99 -0.09
C ARG A 478 -4.00 25.57 -0.19
N VAL A 479 -3.66 24.86 -1.27
CA VAL A 479 -4.01 23.43 -1.40
C VAL A 479 -3.42 22.64 -0.25
N ALA A 480 -2.15 22.90 0.10
CA ALA A 480 -1.50 22.23 1.22
C ALA A 480 -2.17 22.50 2.58
N ARG A 481 -2.63 23.75 2.82
CA ARG A 481 -3.40 24.11 4.03
C ARG A 481 -4.75 23.40 4.09
N GLU A 482 -5.44 23.26 2.95
CA GLU A 482 -6.71 22.52 2.89
C GLU A 482 -6.50 21.03 3.17
N MET A 483 -5.48 20.41 2.55
CA MET A 483 -5.12 19.02 2.80
C MET A 483 -4.75 18.77 4.27
N ASN A 484 -4.02 19.70 4.91
CA ASN A 484 -3.73 19.67 6.34
C ASN A 484 -5.00 19.78 7.18
N GLY A 485 -5.91 20.64 6.74
CA GLY A 485 -7.11 21.04 7.46
C GLY A 485 -6.94 22.24 8.37
N TYR A 486 -8.05 22.89 8.65
CA TYR A 486 -8.17 24.08 9.48
C TYR A 486 -9.52 24.14 10.19
N ALA A 487 -9.59 24.95 11.24
CA ALA A 487 -10.80 25.17 12.02
C ALA A 487 -11.74 26.17 11.32
N LEU A 488 -13.01 25.81 11.15
CA LEU A 488 -14.07 26.70 10.64
C LEU A 488 -14.75 27.49 11.77
N ASP A 489 -14.62 26.99 13.00
CA ASP A 489 -15.03 27.63 14.25
C ASP A 489 -14.03 27.27 15.35
N ASP A 490 -14.08 27.93 16.52
CA ASP A 490 -13.24 27.59 17.66
C ASP A 490 -13.48 26.14 18.11
N ILE A 491 -12.45 25.31 18.03
CA ILE A 491 -12.50 23.91 18.47
C ILE A 491 -12.15 23.88 19.94
N LYS A 492 -13.06 23.34 20.75
CA LYS A 492 -12.92 23.29 22.21
C LYS A 492 -12.78 21.86 22.72
N ASP A 493 -12.05 21.69 23.81
CA ASP A 493 -12.02 20.42 24.53
C ASP A 493 -13.29 20.22 25.38
N ALA A 494 -13.37 19.09 26.10
CA ALA A 494 -14.52 18.79 26.96
C ALA A 494 -14.69 19.76 28.14
N LYS A 495 -13.67 20.56 28.46
CA LYS A 495 -13.70 21.59 29.51
C LYS A 495 -14.05 22.98 28.96
N GLY A 496 -14.20 23.10 27.63
CA GLY A 496 -14.48 24.36 26.95
C GLY A 496 -13.23 25.18 26.60
N GLU A 497 -12.03 24.66 26.82
CA GLU A 497 -10.78 25.33 26.45
C GLU A 497 -10.57 25.25 24.94
N ILE A 498 -10.19 26.37 24.31
CA ILE A 498 -9.96 26.43 22.87
C ILE A 498 -8.67 25.69 22.54
N LEU A 499 -8.80 24.56 21.82
CA LEU A 499 -7.71 23.75 21.28
C LEU A 499 -7.15 24.33 19.98
N VAL A 500 -8.02 24.86 19.12
CA VAL A 500 -7.68 25.47 17.83
C VAL A 500 -8.63 26.64 17.58
N LYS A 501 -8.11 27.82 17.28
CA LYS A 501 -8.95 28.98 16.96
C LYS A 501 -9.46 28.91 15.53
N LYS A 502 -10.62 29.50 15.27
CA LYS A 502 -11.17 29.67 13.92
C LYS A 502 -10.10 30.20 12.95
N GLY A 503 -9.95 29.54 11.80
CA GLY A 503 -9.01 29.88 10.73
C GLY A 503 -7.61 29.29 10.89
N GLU A 504 -7.25 28.72 12.05
CA GLU A 504 -5.93 28.12 12.25
C GLU A 504 -5.82 26.72 11.64
N THR A 505 -4.64 26.39 11.10
CA THR A 505 -4.30 25.06 10.62
C THR A 505 -4.22 24.05 11.76
N LEU A 506 -4.78 22.86 11.57
CA LEU A 506 -4.76 21.79 12.58
C LEU A 506 -3.34 21.25 12.78
N LYS A 507 -2.91 21.08 14.03
CA LYS A 507 -1.62 20.46 14.39
C LYS A 507 -1.67 18.92 14.40
N THR A 508 -2.86 18.34 14.41
CA THR A 508 -3.11 16.90 14.46
C THR A 508 -4.53 16.62 13.99
N PHE A 509 -4.78 15.43 13.44
CA PHE A 509 -6.13 14.98 13.09
C PHE A 509 -7.00 14.65 14.31
N ALA A 510 -6.42 14.55 15.51
CA ALA A 510 -7.17 14.20 16.72
C ALA A 510 -8.25 15.23 17.12
N VAL A 511 -8.18 16.45 16.59
CA VAL A 511 -9.14 17.54 16.86
C VAL A 511 -10.25 17.67 15.80
N LEU A 512 -10.25 16.82 14.77
CA LEU A 512 -11.31 16.82 13.74
C LEU A 512 -12.68 16.57 14.38
N GLN A 513 -13.70 17.18 13.81
CA GLN A 513 -15.09 17.15 14.29
C GLN A 513 -16.03 16.68 13.19
N ASP A 514 -17.09 15.98 13.56
CA ASP A 514 -18.15 15.48 12.67
C ASP A 514 -19.36 16.44 12.57
N ASN A 515 -19.30 17.58 13.24
CA ASN A 515 -20.36 18.59 13.27
C ASN A 515 -20.18 19.72 12.23
N GLY A 516 -19.16 19.62 11.37
CA GLY A 516 -18.88 20.60 10.33
C GLY A 516 -18.04 21.83 10.76
N THR A 517 -17.52 21.85 11.98
CA THR A 517 -16.64 22.94 12.49
C THR A 517 -15.17 22.80 12.06
N THR A 518 -14.81 21.74 11.34
CA THR A 518 -13.47 21.53 10.79
C THR A 518 -13.54 21.20 9.30
N ALA A 519 -12.58 21.69 8.53
CA ALA A 519 -12.35 21.30 7.15
C ALA A 519 -10.98 20.61 7.06
N CYS A 520 -10.87 19.48 6.36
CA CYS A 520 -9.62 18.76 6.17
C CYS A 520 -9.71 17.86 4.94
N GLY A 521 -8.96 18.21 3.89
CA GLY A 521 -8.99 17.46 2.63
C GLY A 521 -8.37 16.07 2.72
N VAL A 522 -7.41 15.84 3.63
CA VAL A 522 -6.73 14.55 3.81
C VAL A 522 -6.40 14.32 5.28
N TRP A 523 -7.27 13.63 6.02
CA TRP A 523 -7.16 13.55 7.49
C TRP A 523 -5.80 13.03 7.99
N ILE A 524 -5.19 12.06 7.32
CA ILE A 524 -3.86 11.53 7.71
C ILE A 524 -2.74 12.57 7.62
N TYR A 525 -2.91 13.64 6.84
CA TYR A 525 -1.96 14.73 6.74
C TYR A 525 -2.14 15.80 7.82
N GLY A 526 -3.13 15.66 8.71
CA GLY A 526 -3.36 16.60 9.81
C GLY A 526 -2.09 16.89 10.61
N GLY A 527 -1.60 18.13 10.52
CA GLY A 527 -0.36 18.62 11.14
C GLY A 527 0.82 18.85 10.20
N TYR A 528 0.80 18.34 8.97
CA TYR A 528 1.95 18.41 8.06
C TYR A 528 2.29 19.82 7.56
N PHE A 529 1.30 20.72 7.54
CA PHE A 529 1.47 22.12 7.12
C PHE A 529 1.25 23.13 8.26
N ALA A 530 1.00 22.63 9.48
CA ALA A 530 1.03 23.47 10.67
C ALA A 530 2.47 23.95 10.96
N LEU A 531 2.59 25.14 11.55
CA LEU A 531 3.87 25.66 12.02
C LEU A 531 4.44 24.75 13.12
N ALA A 532 5.66 24.26 12.90
CA ALA A 532 6.41 23.41 13.82
C ALA A 532 7.88 23.84 13.83
N ASP A 533 8.54 23.62 14.97
CA ASP A 533 9.97 23.82 15.13
C ASP A 533 10.75 22.78 14.30
N ASP A 534 11.75 23.24 13.54
CA ASP A 534 12.73 22.39 12.84
C ASP A 534 13.85 21.86 13.76
N GLY A 535 13.73 22.08 15.07
CA GLY A 535 14.70 21.66 16.07
C GLY A 535 15.82 22.67 16.30
N THR A 536 15.83 23.80 15.59
CA THR A 536 16.76 24.94 15.84
C THR A 536 16.07 26.15 16.49
N GLY A 537 14.75 26.09 16.71
CA GLY A 537 13.91 27.21 17.10
C GLY A 537 13.23 27.91 15.91
N THR A 538 13.55 27.50 14.68
CA THR A 538 12.93 28.05 13.47
C THR A 538 11.56 27.42 13.23
N MET A 539 10.50 28.24 13.29
CA MET A 539 9.13 27.81 13.04
C MET A 539 8.79 27.87 11.55
N MET A 540 8.36 26.74 10.97
CA MET A 540 7.93 26.65 9.57
C MET A 540 6.89 25.52 9.39
N PRO A 541 6.17 25.43 8.27
CA PRO A 541 5.30 24.29 7.99
C PRO A 541 6.06 22.97 8.16
N ALA A 542 5.49 21.99 8.88
CA ALA A 542 6.21 20.79 9.31
C ALA A 542 6.89 20.02 8.15
N THR A 543 6.27 19.97 6.97
CA THR A 543 6.82 19.36 5.75
C THR A 543 8.03 20.07 5.14
N LYS A 544 8.26 21.35 5.49
CA LYS A 544 9.39 22.17 5.03
C LYS A 544 10.62 22.08 5.95
N ARG A 545 10.49 21.47 7.13
CA ARG A 545 11.57 21.38 8.13
C ARG A 545 12.78 20.63 7.60
N ARG A 546 13.99 21.09 7.96
CA ARG A 546 15.28 20.50 7.53
C ARG A 546 16.20 20.14 8.69
N GLY A 547 15.66 20.02 9.90
CA GLY A 547 16.42 19.66 11.09
C GLY A 547 16.95 18.23 11.04
N GLN A 548 18.21 18.04 11.41
CA GLN A 548 18.89 16.75 11.34
C GLN A 548 19.17 16.12 12.72
N LYS A 549 18.55 16.63 13.79
CA LYS A 549 18.66 16.02 15.12
C LYS A 549 18.09 14.59 15.07
N ASP A 550 18.87 13.63 15.58
CA ASP A 550 18.51 12.20 15.62
C ASP A 550 18.53 11.66 17.06
N PRO A 551 17.43 11.84 17.82
CA PRO A 551 17.32 11.30 19.17
C PRO A 551 17.53 9.77 19.17
N GLY A 552 18.36 9.28 20.09
CA GLY A 552 18.65 7.85 20.21
C GLY A 552 19.56 7.26 19.11
N GLY A 553 19.95 8.03 18.10
CA GLY A 553 20.86 7.57 17.04
C GLY A 553 20.27 6.50 16.10
N LEU A 554 18.95 6.29 16.13
CA LEU A 554 18.25 5.27 15.34
C LEU A 554 17.89 5.73 13.92
N GLY A 555 18.15 6.99 13.56
CA GLY A 555 17.83 7.56 12.26
C GLY A 555 16.39 8.09 12.14
N MET A 556 15.74 8.45 13.24
CA MET A 556 14.34 8.89 13.26
C MET A 556 14.15 10.30 12.67
N TYR A 557 15.15 11.16 12.84
CA TYR A 557 15.17 12.55 12.35
C TYR A 557 13.81 13.27 12.48
N PRO A 558 13.18 13.36 13.67
CA PRO A 558 11.80 13.84 13.83
C PRO A 558 11.58 15.30 13.39
N PHE A 559 12.66 16.04 13.14
CA PHE A 559 12.66 17.43 12.68
C PHE A 559 12.95 17.59 11.18
N TRP A 560 13.10 16.50 10.43
CA TRP A 560 13.21 16.53 8.98
C TRP A 560 11.84 16.26 8.35
N ALA A 561 11.27 17.25 7.66
CA ALA A 561 9.95 17.20 7.05
C ALA A 561 8.86 16.64 8.00
N PHE A 562 7.86 15.91 7.48
CA PHE A 562 6.78 15.33 8.30
C PHE A 562 6.42 13.92 7.82
N SER A 563 6.22 12.96 8.71
CA SER A 563 5.71 11.63 8.36
C SER A 563 4.27 11.46 8.79
N TRP A 564 3.35 11.09 7.89
CA TRP A 564 2.01 10.72 8.35
C TRP A 564 2.01 9.28 8.90
N PRO A 565 1.21 8.96 9.93
CA PRO A 565 0.35 9.87 10.69
C PRO A 565 1.10 10.59 11.81
N ALA A 566 0.78 11.87 12.06
CA ALA A 566 1.21 12.65 13.24
C ALA A 566 2.73 12.61 13.55
N ASN A 567 3.56 12.62 12.50
CA ASN A 567 5.02 12.52 12.55
C ASN A 567 5.61 11.18 13.06
N ARG A 568 4.81 10.12 13.16
CA ARG A 568 5.26 8.76 13.52
C ARG A 568 6.14 8.17 12.42
N ARG A 569 7.40 7.88 12.76
CA ARG A 569 8.39 7.34 11.81
C ARG A 569 8.22 5.84 11.64
N ILE A 570 8.08 5.10 12.74
CA ILE A 570 7.80 3.67 12.75
C ILE A 570 6.36 3.47 13.24
N ILE A 571 5.48 2.93 12.38
CA ILE A 571 4.12 2.55 12.82
C ILE A 571 4.16 1.26 13.64
N TYR A 572 3.16 1.11 14.50
CA TYR A 572 3.02 0.02 15.46
C TYR A 572 4.11 0.02 16.54
N ASN A 573 4.79 1.15 16.77
CA ASN A 573 5.93 1.24 17.68
C ASN A 573 5.59 0.93 19.15
N ARG A 574 4.31 0.86 19.56
CA ARG A 574 3.92 0.26 20.85
C ARG A 574 4.45 -1.17 20.98
N ALA A 575 4.56 -1.91 19.89
CA ALA A 575 5.11 -3.27 19.86
C ALA A 575 6.65 -3.30 20.01
N SER A 576 7.34 -2.16 20.09
CA SER A 576 8.78 -2.10 20.37
C SER A 576 9.16 -2.32 21.84
N ALA A 577 8.16 -2.28 22.72
CA ALA A 577 8.28 -2.56 24.13
C ALA A 577 7.42 -3.76 24.50
N ASP A 578 7.80 -4.43 25.57
CA ASP A 578 7.13 -5.58 26.15
C ASP A 578 5.74 -5.22 26.73
N PRO A 579 4.95 -6.21 27.18
CA PRO A 579 3.63 -5.99 27.76
C PRO A 579 3.62 -5.08 29.00
N ASN A 580 4.77 -4.86 29.64
CA ASN A 580 4.94 -3.99 30.80
C ASN A 580 5.50 -2.61 30.42
N GLY A 581 5.78 -2.37 29.13
CA GLY A 581 6.27 -1.11 28.60
C GLY A 581 7.78 -0.91 28.66
N LYS A 582 8.55 -1.99 28.86
CA LYS A 582 10.00 -1.97 28.78
C LYS A 582 10.47 -2.32 27.35
N PRO A 583 11.43 -1.60 26.76
CA PRO A 583 12.00 -1.97 25.46
C PRO A 583 12.52 -3.41 25.43
N TRP A 584 12.31 -4.11 24.31
CA TRP A 584 12.82 -5.48 24.14
C TRP A 584 14.35 -5.56 24.18
N ALA A 585 15.02 -4.51 23.72
CA ALA A 585 16.48 -4.36 23.73
C ALA A 585 16.88 -2.89 23.89
N GLU A 586 17.98 -2.65 24.61
CA GLU A 586 18.42 -1.28 24.93
C GLU A 586 18.97 -0.55 23.70
N ASP A 587 19.73 -1.23 22.84
CA ASP A 587 20.31 -0.64 21.62
C ASP A 587 19.27 -0.41 20.51
N LYS A 588 18.05 -0.91 20.68
CA LYS A 588 16.88 -0.73 19.79
C LYS A 588 15.70 -0.08 20.51
N LYS A 589 15.95 0.60 21.63
CA LYS A 589 14.94 1.31 22.41
C LYS A 589 14.32 2.44 21.60
N LEU A 590 13.01 2.37 21.38
CA LEU A 590 12.27 3.33 20.56
C LEU A 590 11.26 4.15 21.39
N ILE A 591 10.27 3.48 21.98
CA ILE A 591 9.36 4.06 22.98
C ILE A 591 9.26 3.16 24.21
N TRP A 592 8.96 3.75 25.37
CA TRP A 592 8.78 3.05 26.64
C TRP A 592 7.75 3.77 27.52
N TRP A 593 7.19 3.04 28.49
CA TRP A 593 6.32 3.61 29.50
C TRP A 593 7.16 4.29 30.59
N ASP A 594 6.93 5.59 30.81
CA ASP A 594 7.53 6.33 31.92
C ASP A 594 6.52 6.40 33.07
N GLU A 595 6.81 5.66 34.14
CA GLU A 595 5.93 5.54 35.30
C GLU A 595 5.79 6.85 36.08
N ALA A 596 6.86 7.68 36.10
CA ALA A 596 6.84 8.97 36.77
C ALA A 596 6.00 10.00 36.01
N GLN A 597 6.07 9.97 34.67
CA GLN A 597 5.31 10.87 33.80
C GLN A 597 3.91 10.33 33.41
N LYS A 598 3.60 9.07 33.76
CA LYS A 598 2.36 8.36 33.41
C LYS A 598 2.03 8.44 31.92
N LYS A 599 3.05 8.27 31.07
CA LYS A 599 2.90 8.33 29.62
C LYS A 599 3.97 7.53 28.88
N TRP A 600 3.66 7.16 27.63
CA TRP A 600 4.62 6.68 26.66
C TRP A 600 5.51 7.83 26.19
N VAL A 601 6.82 7.64 26.32
CA VAL A 601 7.86 8.56 25.85
C VAL A 601 8.83 7.82 24.94
N GLY A 602 9.66 8.53 24.20
CA GLY A 602 10.67 7.90 23.38
C GLY A 602 11.34 8.81 22.36
N TYR A 603 12.02 8.18 21.42
CA TYR A 603 12.69 8.84 20.30
C TYR A 603 11.79 9.00 19.06
N ASP A 604 10.66 8.31 19.04
CA ASP A 604 9.59 8.47 18.04
C ASP A 604 8.27 8.83 18.72
N VAL A 605 7.32 9.37 17.95
CA VAL A 605 5.97 9.66 18.43
C VAL A 605 5.24 8.33 18.68
N PRO A 606 4.64 8.08 19.86
CA PRO A 606 3.90 6.84 20.09
C PRO A 606 2.77 6.66 19.09
N ASP A 607 2.76 5.52 18.40
CA ASP A 607 1.63 5.00 17.62
C ASP A 607 0.61 4.34 18.54
N PHE A 608 0.22 5.10 19.56
CA PHE A 608 -0.59 4.63 20.68
C PHE A 608 -1.16 5.83 21.44
N VAL A 609 -2.14 5.57 22.30
CA VAL A 609 -2.62 6.60 23.23
C VAL A 609 -1.53 6.83 24.27
N ALA A 610 -0.91 8.01 24.25
CA ALA A 610 0.27 8.30 25.06
C ALA A 610 0.03 8.10 26.57
N THR A 611 -1.18 8.31 27.07
CA THR A 611 -1.53 8.18 28.49
C THR A 611 -2.13 6.83 28.88
N LYS A 612 -2.28 5.87 27.93
CA LYS A 612 -2.81 4.54 28.22
C LYS A 612 -1.70 3.66 28.79
N ALA A 613 -1.81 3.29 30.07
CA ALA A 613 -0.81 2.48 30.76
C ALA A 613 -0.78 1.04 30.23
N PRO A 614 0.35 0.31 30.38
CA PRO A 614 0.43 -1.10 29.99
C PRO A 614 -0.59 -2.01 30.67
N THR A 615 -1.03 -1.64 31.88
CA THR A 615 -2.03 -2.34 32.69
C THR A 615 -3.48 -2.00 32.35
N ASP A 616 -3.72 -0.92 31.60
CA ASP A 616 -5.08 -0.49 31.25
C ASP A 616 -5.72 -1.44 30.23
N PRO A 617 -7.06 -1.47 30.13
CA PRO A 617 -7.75 -2.15 29.05
C PRO A 617 -7.23 -1.72 27.66
N GLY A 618 -6.72 -2.71 26.93
CA GLY A 618 -6.08 -2.53 25.63
C GLY A 618 -4.69 -1.88 25.67
N GLY A 619 -4.05 -1.78 26.85
CA GLY A 619 -2.66 -1.31 27.02
C GLY A 619 -1.61 -2.18 26.30
N LYS A 620 -2.03 -3.37 25.86
CA LYS A 620 -1.25 -4.39 25.14
C LYS A 620 -1.69 -4.57 23.68
N ASP A 621 -2.36 -3.57 23.10
CA ASP A 621 -2.97 -3.63 21.77
C ASP A 621 -2.28 -2.67 20.78
N PRO A 622 -1.07 -2.99 20.28
CA PRO A 622 -0.24 -2.05 19.51
C PRO A 622 -0.82 -1.66 18.15
N PHE A 623 -1.80 -2.39 17.61
CA PHE A 623 -2.32 -2.18 16.26
C PHE A 623 -3.62 -1.36 16.29
N ILE A 624 -3.50 -0.06 16.56
CA ILE A 624 -4.63 0.84 16.87
C ILE A 624 -5.69 0.96 15.76
N MET A 625 -5.34 0.61 14.51
CA MET A 625 -6.24 0.64 13.36
C MET A 625 -7.06 -0.65 13.21
N ARG A 626 -6.80 -1.68 14.02
CA ARG A 626 -7.53 -2.95 14.01
C ARG A 626 -8.54 -3.00 15.14
N VAL A 627 -9.70 -3.59 14.85
CA VAL A 627 -10.85 -3.72 15.79
C VAL A 627 -10.45 -4.47 17.06
N ASP A 628 -9.63 -5.52 16.91
CA ASP A 628 -9.10 -6.33 18.01
C ASP A 628 -7.77 -5.82 18.57
N GLY A 629 -7.18 -4.79 17.97
CA GLY A 629 -5.90 -4.23 18.39
C GLY A 629 -4.68 -5.16 18.22
N LYS A 630 -4.85 -6.32 17.57
CA LYS A 630 -3.84 -7.37 17.42
C LYS A 630 -3.33 -7.51 15.99
N GLY A 631 -2.08 -7.93 15.83
CA GLY A 631 -1.53 -8.34 14.54
C GLY A 631 -2.24 -9.59 14.03
N GLY A 632 -2.76 -9.52 12.80
CA GLY A 632 -3.58 -10.60 12.24
C GLY A 632 -2.74 -11.74 11.64
N LEU A 633 -2.52 -12.82 12.39
CA LEU A 633 -2.03 -14.09 11.81
C LEU A 633 -3.15 -14.75 11.02
N PHE A 634 -4.35 -14.83 11.60
CA PHE A 634 -5.61 -15.12 10.90
C PHE A 634 -6.26 -13.79 10.45
N ALA A 635 -6.36 -13.53 9.15
CA ALA A 635 -7.01 -12.32 8.65
C ALA A 635 -7.69 -12.58 7.30
N PRO A 636 -9.03 -12.67 7.27
CA PRO A 636 -9.81 -12.92 6.06
C PRO A 636 -9.49 -11.98 4.89
N LEU A 637 -9.09 -12.54 3.74
CA LEU A 637 -9.09 -11.87 2.43
C LEU A 637 -10.05 -12.61 1.47
N ASN A 638 -10.01 -12.32 0.17
CA ASN A 638 -10.91 -12.98 -0.79
C ASN A 638 -10.61 -14.47 -0.93
N GLU A 639 -9.34 -14.85 -0.89
CA GLU A 639 -8.85 -16.21 -1.16
C GLU A 639 -8.81 -17.09 0.09
N GLY A 640 -8.92 -16.47 1.28
CA GLY A 640 -8.81 -17.18 2.56
C GLY A 640 -8.19 -16.33 3.68
N PRO A 641 -8.33 -16.76 4.95
CA PRO A 641 -7.73 -16.10 6.11
C PRO A 641 -6.25 -16.44 6.36
N PHE A 642 -5.75 -17.50 5.72
CA PHE A 642 -4.34 -17.88 5.66
C PHE A 642 -3.89 -17.96 4.20
N PRO A 643 -2.65 -17.54 3.88
CA PRO A 643 -2.05 -17.79 2.57
C PRO A 643 -1.98 -19.27 2.24
N GLU A 644 -2.37 -19.62 1.02
CA GLU A 644 -2.26 -20.97 0.45
C GLU A 644 -1.63 -20.87 -0.93
N HIS A 645 -0.71 -21.79 -1.24
CA HIS A 645 -0.07 -21.80 -2.55
C HIS A 645 -1.04 -22.25 -3.63
N TYR A 646 -1.21 -21.38 -4.62
CA TYR A 646 -1.80 -21.66 -5.91
C TYR A 646 -0.85 -21.18 -7.00
N GLU A 647 -0.79 -21.91 -8.11
CA GLU A 647 0.01 -21.55 -9.27
C GLU A 647 -0.57 -20.33 -10.02
N PRO A 648 0.31 -19.54 -10.67
CA PRO A 648 -0.12 -18.57 -11.67
C PRO A 648 -1.03 -19.21 -12.72
N VAL A 649 -1.88 -18.40 -13.33
CA VAL A 649 -2.85 -18.87 -14.34
C VAL A 649 -2.14 -19.55 -15.52
N GLU A 650 -1.08 -18.93 -16.02
CA GLU A 650 -0.15 -19.57 -16.95
C GLU A 650 1.03 -20.12 -16.13
N THR A 651 1.14 -21.44 -16.07
CA THR A 651 2.17 -22.14 -15.27
C THR A 651 2.83 -23.26 -16.05
N PRO A 652 4.15 -23.49 -15.88
CA PRO A 652 4.85 -24.60 -16.52
C PRO A 652 4.56 -25.97 -15.86
N VAL A 653 3.80 -26.02 -14.75
CA VAL A 653 3.51 -27.26 -14.03
C VAL A 653 2.04 -27.67 -14.14
N GLU A 654 1.77 -28.97 -14.13
CA GLU A 654 0.40 -29.51 -14.18
C GLU A 654 -0.20 -29.76 -12.78
N LYS A 655 0.61 -29.73 -11.72
CA LYS A 655 0.20 -30.16 -10.38
C LYS A 655 0.73 -29.25 -9.28
N ASN A 656 -0.16 -28.88 -8.37
CA ASN A 656 0.19 -28.31 -7.07
C ASN A 656 0.52 -29.46 -6.08
N PRO A 657 1.68 -29.44 -5.39
CA PRO A 657 2.03 -30.51 -4.43
C PRO A 657 1.33 -30.41 -3.07
N PHE A 658 0.63 -29.31 -2.78
CA PHE A 658 -0.02 -29.06 -1.50
C PHE A 658 -1.53 -29.37 -1.51
N SER A 659 -2.15 -29.39 -2.68
CA SER A 659 -3.57 -29.74 -2.89
C SER A 659 -3.85 -30.10 -4.35
N SER A 660 -5.04 -30.62 -4.67
CA SER A 660 -5.48 -30.80 -6.06
C SER A 660 -5.82 -29.48 -6.77
N ARG A 661 -5.92 -28.37 -6.04
CA ARG A 661 -6.26 -27.05 -6.59
C ARG A 661 -5.03 -26.40 -7.18
N LEU A 662 -5.01 -26.27 -8.51
CA LEU A 662 -3.88 -25.69 -9.22
C LEU A 662 -3.87 -24.16 -9.10
N HIS A 663 -4.96 -23.48 -9.45
CA HIS A 663 -5.04 -22.03 -9.49
C HIS A 663 -5.83 -21.45 -8.31
N ASN A 664 -5.64 -20.15 -8.07
CA ASN A 664 -6.41 -19.40 -7.09
C ASN A 664 -7.91 -19.55 -7.42
N PRO A 665 -8.74 -20.09 -6.51
CA PRO A 665 -10.14 -20.38 -6.82
C PRO A 665 -11.02 -19.12 -6.92
N VAL A 666 -10.53 -17.92 -6.59
CA VAL A 666 -11.35 -16.68 -6.61
C VAL A 666 -10.78 -15.58 -7.51
N VAL A 667 -9.90 -15.93 -8.45
CA VAL A 667 -9.36 -14.97 -9.42
C VAL A 667 -10.45 -14.57 -10.43
N LYS A 668 -10.52 -13.28 -10.79
CA LYS A 668 -11.39 -12.82 -11.88
C LYS A 668 -10.73 -13.01 -13.23
N ILE A 669 -11.42 -13.75 -14.10
CA ILE A 669 -10.97 -14.06 -15.45
C ILE A 669 -11.80 -13.28 -16.48
N TRP A 670 -11.12 -12.51 -17.32
CA TRP A 670 -11.74 -11.83 -18.45
C TRP A 670 -11.71 -12.75 -19.67
N LYS A 671 -12.82 -12.81 -20.42
CA LYS A 671 -12.99 -13.68 -21.59
C LYS A 671 -13.15 -12.84 -22.88
N THR A 672 -12.66 -11.60 -22.87
CA THR A 672 -12.84 -10.65 -23.98
C THR A 672 -12.15 -11.17 -25.23
N ASP A 673 -12.92 -11.35 -26.30
CA ASP A 673 -12.45 -11.86 -27.58
C ASP A 673 -11.59 -13.15 -27.46
N ALA A 674 -11.94 -14.02 -26.50
CA ALA A 674 -11.24 -15.28 -26.29
C ALA A 674 -11.17 -16.13 -27.58
N GLY A 675 -9.98 -16.66 -27.88
CA GLY A 675 -9.67 -17.40 -29.10
C GLY A 675 -9.31 -16.53 -30.32
N LYS A 676 -9.38 -15.19 -30.23
CA LYS A 676 -8.99 -14.28 -31.32
C LYS A 676 -7.54 -13.80 -31.18
N SER A 677 -7.02 -13.14 -32.22
CA SER A 677 -5.64 -12.60 -32.24
C SER A 677 -5.39 -11.45 -31.26
N ILE A 678 -6.45 -10.75 -30.85
CA ILE A 678 -6.45 -9.69 -29.83
C ILE A 678 -7.59 -10.03 -28.87
N GLY A 679 -7.26 -10.28 -27.61
CA GLY A 679 -8.18 -10.74 -26.58
C GLY A 679 -7.43 -11.22 -25.33
N ASP A 680 -8.19 -11.57 -24.30
CA ASP A 680 -7.66 -12.12 -23.04
C ASP A 680 -7.46 -13.64 -23.17
N ASN A 681 -6.44 -14.02 -23.93
CA ASN A 681 -6.07 -15.41 -24.15
C ASN A 681 -4.97 -15.85 -23.20
N TRP A 682 -5.01 -17.12 -22.78
CA TRP A 682 -3.93 -17.74 -22.01
C TRP A 682 -3.35 -18.92 -22.76
N GLY A 683 -2.04 -18.98 -22.75
CA GLY A 683 -1.25 -20.08 -23.25
C GLY A 683 -1.34 -21.31 -22.35
N LYS A 684 -0.94 -22.44 -22.93
CA LYS A 684 -0.71 -23.70 -22.19
C LYS A 684 0.78 -23.98 -22.19
N HIS A 685 1.28 -24.64 -21.14
CA HIS A 685 2.72 -24.97 -21.03
C HIS A 685 3.25 -25.82 -22.21
N LYS A 686 2.39 -26.56 -22.92
CA LYS A 686 2.80 -27.33 -24.11
C LYS A 686 3.19 -26.43 -25.29
N GLU A 687 2.62 -25.23 -25.35
CA GLU A 687 2.86 -24.22 -26.39
C GLU A 687 3.88 -23.19 -25.90
N PHE A 688 3.79 -22.79 -24.63
CA PHE A 688 4.65 -21.81 -23.98
C PHE A 688 5.28 -22.41 -22.71
N PRO A 689 6.33 -23.24 -22.84
CA PRO A 689 6.89 -24.02 -21.72
C PRO A 689 7.78 -23.22 -20.77
N ILE A 690 8.16 -22.00 -21.14
CA ILE A 690 9.14 -21.20 -20.42
C ILE A 690 8.44 -20.13 -19.59
N VAL A 691 8.85 -19.98 -18.33
CA VAL A 691 8.42 -18.86 -17.50
C VAL A 691 9.09 -17.59 -18.02
N ALA A 692 8.30 -16.71 -18.62
CA ALA A 692 8.71 -15.35 -18.93
C ALA A 692 8.31 -14.42 -17.78
N THR A 693 9.18 -13.48 -17.42
CA THR A 693 8.90 -12.46 -16.40
C THR A 693 9.46 -11.11 -16.85
N THR A 694 8.82 -10.02 -16.44
CA THR A 694 9.29 -8.66 -16.70
C THR A 694 9.82 -8.01 -15.42
N TYR A 695 10.83 -7.16 -15.55
CA TYR A 695 11.49 -6.47 -14.44
C TYR A 695 12.13 -5.18 -14.95
N ARG A 696 12.93 -4.54 -14.10
CA ARG A 696 13.57 -3.24 -14.34
C ARG A 696 15.08 -3.37 -14.28
N VAL A 697 15.75 -2.43 -14.95
CA VAL A 697 17.19 -2.15 -14.83
C VAL A 697 17.36 -0.76 -14.22
N VAL A 698 18.46 -0.53 -13.51
CA VAL A 698 18.69 0.74 -12.79
C VAL A 698 18.71 1.98 -13.70
N GLU A 699 19.09 1.80 -14.97
CA GLU A 699 19.30 2.89 -15.92
C GLU A 699 17.99 3.40 -16.56
N HIS A 700 16.86 2.71 -16.38
CA HIS A 700 15.59 3.08 -16.99
C HIS A 700 14.41 3.16 -16.01
N TRP A 701 13.45 4.04 -16.32
CA TRP A 701 12.29 4.31 -15.48
C TRP A 701 10.98 3.91 -16.16
N GLN A 702 10.30 2.90 -15.59
CA GLN A 702 9.00 2.39 -16.03
C GLN A 702 8.99 2.01 -17.53
N ALA A 703 8.03 2.53 -18.30
CA ALA A 703 7.94 2.37 -19.76
C ALA A 703 9.04 3.13 -20.54
N GLY A 704 9.99 3.73 -19.84
CA GLY A 704 11.08 4.52 -20.42
C GLY A 704 10.64 5.87 -20.99
N GLY A 705 9.39 6.28 -20.77
CA GLY A 705 8.84 7.54 -21.30
C GLY A 705 9.62 8.77 -20.84
N MET A 706 10.36 8.70 -19.73
CA MET A 706 11.32 9.74 -19.33
C MET A 706 12.76 9.34 -19.71
N SER A 707 13.21 8.16 -19.27
CA SER A 707 14.62 7.80 -19.31
C SER A 707 15.18 7.53 -20.71
N ARG A 708 14.35 7.13 -21.70
CA ARG A 708 14.81 6.92 -23.08
C ARG A 708 15.13 8.23 -23.81
N TRP A 709 14.59 9.35 -23.32
CA TRP A 709 14.89 10.68 -23.83
C TRP A 709 16.18 11.28 -23.23
N LEU A 710 16.83 10.59 -22.29
CA LEU A 710 18.06 11.04 -21.66
C LEU A 710 19.26 10.29 -22.26
N GLU A 711 20.07 10.99 -23.05
CA GLU A 711 21.18 10.42 -23.82
C GLU A 711 22.12 9.54 -22.99
N TRP A 712 22.50 9.97 -21.78
CA TRP A 712 23.40 9.19 -20.90
C TRP A 712 22.80 7.88 -20.39
N LEU A 713 21.49 7.83 -20.20
CA LEU A 713 20.82 6.61 -19.74
C LEU A 713 20.66 5.63 -20.91
N THR A 714 20.31 6.15 -22.09
CA THR A 714 20.24 5.38 -23.33
C THR A 714 21.63 4.91 -23.77
N GLU A 715 22.71 5.66 -23.51
CA GLU A 715 24.08 5.18 -23.73
C GLU A 715 24.39 3.95 -22.87
N CYS A 716 23.96 3.93 -21.61
CA CYS A 716 24.17 2.79 -20.71
C CYS A 716 23.33 1.56 -21.08
N GLN A 717 22.08 1.75 -21.52
CA GLN A 717 21.15 0.68 -21.91
C GLN A 717 20.42 1.07 -23.21
N PRO A 718 21.04 0.88 -24.40
CA PRO A 718 20.54 1.45 -25.65
C PRO A 718 19.39 0.66 -26.28
N GLU A 719 19.29 -0.63 -26.00
CA GLU A 719 18.38 -1.53 -26.69
C GLU A 719 17.64 -2.45 -25.71
N MET A 720 16.44 -2.89 -26.12
CA MET A 720 15.71 -3.93 -25.40
C MET A 720 16.46 -5.26 -25.51
N PHE A 721 16.55 -5.98 -24.38
CA PHE A 721 17.15 -7.31 -24.32
C PHE A 721 16.26 -8.29 -23.55
N ILE A 722 16.61 -9.57 -23.66
CA ILE A 722 16.07 -10.64 -22.82
C ILE A 722 17.22 -11.36 -22.11
N GLU A 723 17.03 -11.72 -20.85
CA GLU A 723 17.97 -12.60 -20.13
C GLU A 723 17.47 -14.04 -20.21
N MET A 724 18.35 -14.96 -20.60
CA MET A 724 18.08 -16.40 -20.59
C MET A 724 19.27 -17.17 -20.05
N SER A 725 19.03 -18.39 -19.57
CA SER A 725 20.12 -19.26 -19.10
C SER A 725 20.94 -19.80 -20.28
N LYS A 726 22.15 -20.28 -19.99
CA LYS A 726 23.03 -20.89 -21.00
C LYS A 726 22.48 -22.19 -21.56
N GLU A 727 21.61 -22.86 -20.82
CA GLU A 727 20.97 -24.11 -21.22
C GLU A 727 19.79 -23.88 -22.16
N LEU A 728 19.17 -22.69 -22.13
CA LEU A 728 18.09 -22.30 -23.04
C LEU A 728 18.61 -21.70 -24.35
N ALA A 729 19.73 -20.98 -24.31
CA ALA A 729 20.42 -20.42 -25.48
C ALA A 729 21.15 -21.50 -26.27
#